data_AF-A0AAD2H4E4-F1
#
_entry.id   AF-A0AAD2H4E4-F1
#
_cell.length_a   1.000
_cell.length_b   1.000
_cell.length_c   1.000
_cell.angle_alpha   90.00
_cell.angle_beta   90.00
_cell.angle_gamma   90.00
#
_symmetry.space_group_name_H-M   'P 1'
#
loop_
_entity.id
_entity.type
_entity.pdbx_description
1 polymer ?
#
loop_
_entity_poly.entity_id
_entity_poly.type
_entity_poly.pdbx_seq_one_letter_code
_entity_poly.pdbx_strand_id
1 'polypeptide(L)'
;MGVSTYLLLLLTHPLEFRTLLQYKIWYEQKRDITAQREHITSGWDRASMRRCWDFLDMTSRSFSSVIKELDGDMARAVCLFYLVLRALDTIEDDMTIPASVKEPLLLDFYKRREAYDGSGPKEKDRQLLVEYDVVVEELDHLDAPYRDAILSIARKMGMGMADFIAREANEKADPYLDSIADFDLYCHYVAGLVGEGLSALFSASGKESPTIKDQLELSNSMGLLLQKTNIIRDYREDVDDKRYFWPRAIWGDEKYGGGFSTMEEMRAPPPGTVWDSATQQRALWVQSAMVLTSLRHATDALDYLRMLKNQSIFNFCAIPAVMALATLDLCFMNPRMFQTNIKIRKAEAAGLIMRATNPREVSIIFREYARKIHGRALPSDPNYLRLSVACGKIEQWCEHHYPSFVVLSGGGGSTTQSINADDARGRTFNQYKKADEVRDTKLRVERLRAELGTGASTRQPPVQAALPELLIRPLYLSKSPSTHPMSLAPPFTAATALQKVKNAQNLWNTCDPVKVALAYTPDTIWRNRTSFVQGREQVEQFLTEKWAKEHRYVLRKELFAFQDNRIAVQFFYEWNERSDGTGQWHRTYGLEDWTFDPSGLMRKRMMSGNDLAISDEERWFKDGVDIESVDISEKHL
;
A
#
# COMPACT_ATOMS: atom_id res chain seq x y z
N MET A 1 24.94 -24.34 -9.94
CA MET A 1 26.32 -23.90 -9.62
C MET A 1 27.20 -25.13 -9.48
N GLY A 2 28.44 -25.10 -9.98
CA GLY A 2 29.37 -26.22 -9.90
C GLY A 2 29.94 -26.42 -8.48
N VAL A 3 30.47 -27.61 -8.21
CA VAL A 3 31.03 -28.00 -6.90
C VAL A 3 32.22 -27.10 -6.49
N SER A 4 33.05 -26.70 -7.47
CA SER A 4 34.18 -25.79 -7.27
C SER A 4 33.76 -24.40 -6.79
N THR A 5 32.65 -23.87 -7.31
CA THR A 5 32.10 -22.57 -6.90
C THR A 5 31.60 -22.58 -5.46
N TYR A 6 30.98 -23.69 -5.03
CA TYR A 6 30.52 -23.87 -3.65
C TYR A 6 31.70 -24.00 -2.66
N LEU A 7 32.76 -24.71 -3.05
CA LEU A 7 33.99 -24.81 -2.26
C LEU A 7 34.68 -23.45 -2.08
N LEU A 8 34.79 -22.66 -3.15
CA LEU A 8 35.33 -21.30 -3.06
C LEU A 8 34.47 -20.41 -2.16
N LEU A 9 33.14 -20.52 -2.26
CA LEU A 9 32.22 -19.76 -1.43
C LEU A 9 32.31 -20.17 0.05
N LEU A 10 32.44 -21.46 0.35
CA LEU A 10 32.64 -21.96 1.72
C LEU A 10 33.89 -21.35 2.36
N LEU A 11 34.99 -21.23 1.59
CA LEU A 11 36.26 -20.69 2.09
C LEU A 11 36.26 -19.16 2.21
N THR A 12 35.60 -18.45 1.29
CA THR A 12 35.65 -16.98 1.22
C THR A 12 34.47 -16.29 1.93
N HIS A 13 33.30 -16.92 1.94
CA HIS A 13 32.05 -16.37 2.48
C HIS A 13 31.23 -17.47 3.20
N PRO A 14 31.71 -18.00 4.33
CA PRO A 14 31.14 -19.18 4.99
C PRO A 14 29.67 -19.01 5.40
N LEU A 15 29.25 -17.79 5.76
CA LEU A 15 27.85 -17.49 6.07
C LEU A 15 26.95 -17.54 4.82
N GLU A 16 27.42 -17.02 3.68
CA GLU A 16 26.68 -17.10 2.42
C GLU A 16 26.54 -18.54 1.95
N PHE A 17 27.61 -19.33 2.07
CA PHE A 17 27.58 -20.76 1.80
C PHE A 17 26.55 -21.47 2.68
N ARG A 18 26.54 -21.19 3.99
CA ARG A 18 25.57 -21.75 4.92
C ARG A 18 24.14 -21.42 4.51
N THR A 19 23.84 -20.16 4.17
CA THR A 19 22.50 -19.76 3.74
C THR A 19 22.07 -20.48 2.46
N LEU A 20 22.94 -20.57 1.46
CA LEU A 20 22.63 -21.28 0.22
C LEU A 20 22.49 -22.80 0.42
N LEU A 21 23.27 -23.38 1.33
CA LEU A 21 23.13 -24.78 1.70
C LEU A 21 21.81 -25.01 2.44
N GLN A 22 21.44 -24.12 3.37
CA GLN A 22 20.16 -24.17 4.06
C GLN A 22 18.99 -24.03 3.09
N TYR A 23 19.07 -23.10 2.14
CA TYR A 23 18.10 -22.97 1.06
C TYR A 23 18.00 -24.28 0.29
N LYS A 24 19.11 -24.86 -0.15
CA LYS A 24 19.10 -26.12 -0.91
C LYS A 24 18.54 -27.32 -0.13
N ILE A 25 18.78 -27.40 1.18
CA ILE A 25 18.36 -28.54 2.02
C ILE A 25 16.92 -28.39 2.50
N TRP A 26 16.52 -27.20 2.92
CA TRP A 26 15.27 -26.97 3.66
C TRP A 26 14.21 -26.22 2.86
N TYR A 27 14.60 -25.53 1.77
CA TYR A 27 13.66 -24.93 0.84
C TYR A 27 13.35 -25.96 -0.27
N GLU A 28 12.48 -26.92 0.05
CA GLU A 28 11.89 -27.78 -0.97
C GLU A 28 11.01 -26.93 -1.90
N GLN A 29 11.18 -27.08 -3.21
CA GLN A 29 10.17 -26.62 -4.17
C GLN A 29 8.88 -27.38 -3.86
N LYS A 30 7.97 -26.72 -3.14
CA LYS A 30 6.75 -27.35 -2.60
C LYS A 30 5.82 -27.88 -3.70
N ARG A 31 5.96 -27.38 -4.93
CA ARG A 31 5.11 -27.71 -6.07
C ARG A 31 5.96 -28.05 -7.30
N ASP A 32 5.67 -29.20 -7.89
CA ASP A 32 6.19 -29.62 -9.18
C ASP A 32 5.05 -29.59 -10.20
N ILE A 33 5.07 -28.59 -11.09
CA ILE A 33 4.04 -28.38 -12.13
C ILE A 33 3.98 -29.50 -13.16
N THR A 34 5.02 -30.34 -13.25
CA THR A 34 5.15 -31.46 -14.20
C THR A 34 4.52 -32.75 -13.68
N ALA A 35 4.26 -32.82 -12.37
CA ALA A 35 3.65 -33.98 -11.74
C ALA A 35 2.23 -34.23 -12.28
N GLN A 36 1.88 -35.50 -12.52
CA GLN A 36 0.61 -35.88 -13.13
C GLN A 36 -0.62 -35.35 -12.38
N ARG A 37 -0.54 -35.23 -11.05
CA ARG A 37 -1.61 -34.64 -10.21
C ARG A 37 -1.87 -33.16 -10.49
N GLU A 38 -0.88 -32.44 -11.01
CA GLU A 38 -0.97 -31.01 -11.31
C GLU A 38 -1.44 -30.73 -12.74
N HIS A 39 -1.45 -31.72 -13.66
CA HIS A 39 -1.74 -31.48 -15.09
C HIS A 39 -3.07 -30.75 -15.32
N ILE A 40 -4.10 -31.05 -14.53
CA ILE A 40 -5.41 -30.38 -14.61
C ILE A 40 -5.27 -28.87 -14.36
N THR A 41 -4.44 -28.46 -13.40
CA THR A 41 -4.30 -27.06 -12.99
C THR A 41 -3.17 -26.35 -13.72
N SER A 42 -2.04 -27.03 -13.96
CA SER A 42 -0.85 -26.50 -14.64
C SER A 42 -0.96 -26.52 -16.18
N GLY A 43 -1.81 -27.39 -16.73
CA GLY A 43 -1.93 -27.63 -18.18
C GLY A 43 -0.73 -28.34 -18.81
N TRP A 44 0.19 -28.89 -18.00
CA TRP A 44 1.46 -29.46 -18.49
C TRP A 44 1.31 -30.62 -19.48
N ASP A 45 0.16 -31.28 -19.51
CA ASP A 45 -0.18 -32.32 -20.48
C ASP A 45 -0.27 -31.81 -21.92
N ARG A 46 -0.62 -30.52 -22.12
CA ARG A 46 -0.68 -29.88 -23.44
C ARG A 46 0.68 -29.37 -23.91
N ALA A 47 0.97 -29.57 -25.20
CA ALA A 47 2.23 -29.15 -25.80
C ALA A 47 2.38 -27.61 -25.82
N SER A 48 1.31 -26.91 -26.14
CA SER A 48 1.18 -25.45 -26.09
C SER A 48 1.53 -24.88 -24.71
N MET A 49 0.96 -25.43 -23.64
CA MET A 49 1.26 -24.96 -22.29
C MET A 49 2.69 -25.28 -21.84
N ARG A 50 3.27 -26.43 -22.21
CA ARG A 50 4.70 -26.71 -21.96
C ARG A 50 5.58 -25.65 -22.60
N ARG A 51 5.26 -25.26 -23.83
CA ARG A 51 5.98 -24.18 -24.52
C ARG A 51 5.81 -22.83 -23.82
N CYS A 52 4.64 -22.52 -23.26
CA CYS A 52 4.44 -21.36 -22.41
C CYS A 52 5.33 -21.40 -21.14
N TRP A 53 5.44 -22.56 -20.48
CA TRP A 53 6.34 -22.72 -19.33
C TRP A 53 7.81 -22.54 -19.72
N ASP A 54 8.23 -23.00 -20.90
CA ASP A 54 9.57 -22.77 -21.43
C ASP A 54 9.82 -21.27 -21.66
N PHE A 55 8.86 -20.56 -22.27
CA PHE A 55 8.96 -19.11 -22.44
C PHE A 55 9.09 -18.39 -21.10
N LEU A 56 8.32 -18.81 -20.09
CA LEU A 56 8.43 -18.24 -18.75
C LEU A 56 9.84 -18.41 -18.18
N ASP A 57 10.44 -19.60 -18.31
CA ASP A 57 11.82 -19.85 -17.85
C ASP A 57 12.86 -19.01 -18.61
N MET A 58 12.66 -18.87 -19.92
CA MET A 58 13.55 -18.10 -20.80
C MET A 58 13.56 -16.60 -20.44
N THR A 59 12.38 -16.00 -20.25
CA THR A 59 12.27 -14.54 -20.09
C THR A 59 12.34 -14.08 -18.63
N SER A 60 11.79 -14.85 -17.70
CA SER A 60 11.57 -14.45 -16.29
C SER A 60 12.70 -14.87 -15.34
N ARG A 61 13.48 -15.90 -15.70
CA ARG A 61 14.59 -16.45 -14.90
C ARG A 61 14.17 -16.75 -13.45
N SER A 62 14.65 -15.97 -12.48
CA SER A 62 14.38 -16.19 -11.05
C SER A 62 12.93 -15.95 -10.64
N PHE A 63 12.16 -15.19 -11.41
CA PHE A 63 10.75 -14.95 -11.10
C PHE A 63 9.85 -16.10 -11.61
N SER A 64 10.32 -16.89 -12.57
CA SER A 64 9.64 -18.12 -13.03
C SER A 64 9.40 -19.11 -11.88
N SER A 65 10.39 -19.34 -11.03
CA SER A 65 10.24 -20.27 -9.89
C SER A 65 9.16 -19.80 -8.92
N VAL A 66 9.02 -18.50 -8.70
CA VAL A 66 8.00 -17.94 -7.79
C VAL A 66 6.60 -18.10 -8.39
N ILE A 67 6.44 -17.93 -9.70
CA ILE A 67 5.15 -18.16 -10.39
C ILE A 67 4.76 -19.64 -10.32
N LYS A 68 5.70 -20.55 -10.52
CA LYS A 68 5.46 -22.01 -10.45
C LYS A 68 5.07 -22.51 -9.06
N GLU A 69 5.39 -21.75 -8.02
CA GLU A 69 5.01 -22.05 -6.62
C GLU A 69 3.58 -21.61 -6.25
N LEU A 70 2.92 -20.79 -7.07
CA LEU A 70 1.50 -20.45 -6.87
C LEU A 70 0.66 -21.73 -6.83
N ASP A 71 -0.45 -21.74 -6.11
CA ASP A 71 -1.28 -22.94 -5.96
C ASP A 71 -2.29 -23.13 -7.10
N GLY A 72 -2.54 -24.39 -7.48
CA GLY A 72 -3.56 -24.75 -8.46
C GLY A 72 -3.44 -24.00 -9.80
N ASP A 73 -4.58 -23.55 -10.31
CA ASP A 73 -4.75 -22.84 -11.59
C ASP A 73 -4.10 -21.45 -11.65
N MET A 74 -3.80 -20.85 -10.49
CA MET A 74 -3.20 -19.51 -10.41
C MET A 74 -1.83 -19.45 -11.08
N ALA A 75 -1.01 -20.49 -10.95
CA ALA A 75 0.31 -20.50 -11.61
C ALA A 75 0.15 -20.40 -13.14
N ARG A 76 -0.82 -21.12 -13.72
CA ARG A 76 -1.09 -21.09 -15.16
C ARG A 76 -1.63 -19.73 -15.59
N ALA A 77 -2.61 -19.18 -14.86
CA ALA A 77 -3.19 -17.88 -15.16
C ALA A 77 -2.14 -16.75 -15.09
N VAL A 78 -1.28 -16.76 -14.06
CA VAL A 78 -0.21 -15.75 -13.90
C VAL A 78 0.92 -15.97 -14.91
N CYS A 79 1.24 -17.21 -15.29
CA CYS A 79 2.18 -17.50 -16.37
C CYS A 79 1.71 -16.85 -17.67
N LEU A 80 0.46 -17.10 -18.08
CA LEU A 80 -0.11 -16.53 -19.30
C LEU A 80 -0.21 -15.00 -19.21
N PHE A 81 -0.64 -14.47 -18.06
CA PHE A 81 -0.65 -13.03 -17.83
C PHE A 81 0.74 -12.40 -18.05
N TYR A 82 1.77 -13.00 -17.44
CA TYR A 82 3.14 -12.54 -17.59
C TYR A 82 3.63 -12.62 -19.04
N LEU A 83 3.34 -13.71 -19.77
CA LEU A 83 3.75 -13.87 -21.16
C LEU A 83 3.09 -12.87 -22.10
N VAL A 84 1.80 -12.59 -21.91
CA VAL A 84 1.08 -11.56 -22.67
C VAL A 84 1.74 -10.20 -22.49
N LEU A 85 2.01 -9.83 -21.24
CA LEU A 85 2.64 -8.54 -20.95
C LEU A 85 4.10 -8.48 -21.40
N ARG A 86 4.86 -9.58 -21.29
CA ARG A 86 6.24 -9.65 -21.78
C ARG A 86 6.32 -9.54 -23.30
N ALA A 87 5.37 -10.11 -24.03
CA ALA A 87 5.29 -9.95 -25.47
C ALA A 87 4.98 -8.50 -25.85
N LEU A 88 4.06 -7.83 -25.14
CA LEU A 88 3.78 -6.40 -25.31
C LEU A 88 5.03 -5.54 -25.03
N ASP A 89 5.71 -5.78 -23.92
CA ASP A 89 6.97 -5.14 -23.51
C ASP A 89 8.06 -5.30 -24.58
N THR A 90 8.17 -6.49 -25.18
CA THR A 90 9.17 -6.76 -26.24
C THR A 90 8.91 -5.93 -27.51
N ILE A 91 7.66 -5.56 -27.81
CA ILE A 91 7.36 -4.64 -28.93
C ILE A 91 7.71 -3.20 -28.56
N GLU A 92 7.45 -2.82 -27.30
CA GLU A 92 7.72 -1.47 -26.80
C GLU A 92 9.22 -1.17 -26.71
N ASP A 93 10.00 -2.07 -26.12
CA ASP A 93 11.46 -1.96 -25.93
C ASP A 93 12.26 -2.01 -27.25
N ASP A 94 11.70 -2.57 -28.33
CA ASP A 94 12.41 -2.76 -29.59
C ASP A 94 12.57 -1.44 -30.36
N MET A 95 13.73 -0.81 -30.21
CA MET A 95 14.08 0.45 -30.87
C MET A 95 14.27 0.32 -32.39
N THR A 96 14.22 -0.89 -32.96
CA THR A 96 14.29 -1.11 -34.41
C THR A 96 12.94 -0.98 -35.10
N ILE A 97 11.83 -1.02 -34.35
CA ILE A 97 10.47 -0.82 -34.87
C ILE A 97 10.15 0.68 -34.93
N PRO A 98 9.84 1.26 -36.10
CA PRO A 98 9.45 2.66 -36.21
C PRO A 98 8.19 2.98 -35.40
N ALA A 99 8.13 4.18 -34.80
CA ALA A 99 7.00 4.62 -33.98
C ALA A 99 5.64 4.49 -34.71
N SER A 100 5.58 4.81 -36.00
CA SER A 100 4.38 4.70 -36.84
C SER A 100 3.84 3.28 -37.00
N VAL A 101 4.69 2.26 -36.79
CA VAL A 101 4.32 0.84 -36.79
C VAL A 101 4.06 0.37 -35.36
N LYS A 102 4.89 0.83 -34.41
CA LYS A 102 4.82 0.42 -33.00
C LYS A 102 3.52 0.87 -32.32
N GLU A 103 3.09 2.11 -32.54
CA GLU A 103 1.87 2.68 -31.93
C GLU A 103 0.60 1.84 -32.21
N PRO A 104 0.22 1.56 -33.47
CA PRO A 104 -0.96 0.73 -33.74
C PRO A 104 -0.78 -0.72 -33.26
N LEU A 105 0.45 -1.26 -33.30
CA LEU A 105 0.73 -2.60 -32.77
C LEU A 105 0.43 -2.71 -31.28
N LEU A 106 0.81 -1.70 -30.48
CA LEU A 106 0.56 -1.67 -29.04
C LEU A 106 -0.93 -1.49 -28.73
N LEU A 107 -1.61 -0.58 -29.44
CA LEU A 107 -3.04 -0.31 -29.24
C LEU A 107 -3.91 -1.54 -29.50
N ASP A 108 -3.61 -2.31 -30.54
CA ASP A 108 -4.38 -3.50 -30.92
C ASP A 108 -3.77 -4.81 -30.41
N PHE A 109 -2.68 -4.78 -29.63
CA PHE A 109 -1.98 -5.99 -29.18
C PHE A 109 -2.92 -6.97 -28.44
N TYR A 110 -3.82 -6.47 -27.60
CA TYR A 110 -4.78 -7.30 -26.86
C TYR A 110 -5.77 -8.06 -27.76
N LYS A 111 -5.93 -7.65 -29.03
CA LYS A 111 -6.74 -8.36 -30.03
C LYS A 111 -5.91 -9.36 -30.82
N ARG A 112 -4.59 -9.33 -30.70
CA ARG A 112 -3.68 -10.12 -31.52
C ARG A 112 -3.88 -11.61 -31.26
N ARG A 113 -3.98 -12.37 -32.35
CA ARG A 113 -4.16 -13.83 -32.33
C ARG A 113 -3.01 -14.60 -32.98
N GLU A 114 -2.15 -13.90 -33.71
CA GLU A 114 -1.13 -14.48 -34.58
C GLU A 114 0.28 -14.11 -34.13
N ALA A 115 1.24 -14.96 -34.51
CA ALA A 115 2.67 -14.70 -34.40
C ALA A 115 3.09 -13.33 -34.98
N TYR A 116 4.20 -12.80 -34.48
CA TYR A 116 4.83 -11.57 -34.96
C TYR A 116 6.33 -11.78 -35.12
N ASP A 117 6.80 -11.71 -36.37
CA ASP A 117 8.22 -11.84 -36.73
C ASP A 117 8.87 -10.49 -37.10
N GLY A 118 8.18 -9.37 -36.83
CA GLY A 118 8.62 -8.03 -37.23
C GLY A 118 9.55 -7.32 -36.24
N SER A 119 9.93 -7.96 -35.12
CA SER A 119 10.91 -7.37 -34.18
C SER A 119 12.34 -7.43 -34.75
N GLY A 120 13.30 -6.81 -34.07
CA GLY A 120 14.71 -6.90 -34.36
C GLY A 120 15.23 -8.34 -34.17
N PRO A 121 16.16 -8.83 -35.02
CA PRO A 121 16.70 -10.19 -34.91
C PRO A 121 17.55 -10.42 -33.65
N LYS A 122 17.93 -9.34 -32.96
CA LYS A 122 18.70 -9.38 -31.71
C LYS A 122 17.84 -9.15 -30.46
N GLU A 123 16.54 -8.94 -30.62
CA GLU A 123 15.66 -8.75 -29.48
C GLU A 123 15.64 -9.99 -28.61
N LYS A 124 15.94 -9.79 -27.32
CA LYS A 124 16.25 -10.88 -26.39
C LYS A 124 15.12 -11.90 -26.30
N ASP A 125 13.88 -11.42 -26.27
CA ASP A 125 12.69 -12.23 -26.07
C ASP A 125 11.87 -12.40 -27.37
N ARG A 126 12.48 -12.15 -28.54
CA ARG A 126 11.85 -12.26 -29.87
C ARG A 126 11.05 -13.55 -30.07
N GLN A 127 11.58 -14.68 -29.61
CA GLN A 127 10.96 -15.99 -29.86
C GLN A 127 9.52 -16.08 -29.30
N LEU A 128 9.23 -15.37 -28.22
CA LEU A 128 7.88 -15.30 -27.65
C LEU A 128 6.89 -14.61 -28.60
N LEU A 129 7.34 -13.62 -29.37
CA LEU A 129 6.51 -12.95 -30.39
C LEU A 129 6.32 -13.85 -31.62
N VAL A 130 7.38 -14.54 -32.04
CA VAL A 130 7.37 -15.44 -33.22
C VAL A 130 6.45 -16.65 -33.03
N GLU A 131 6.28 -17.11 -31.79
CA GLU A 131 5.38 -18.22 -31.44
C GLU A 131 4.23 -17.76 -30.52
N TYR A 132 3.77 -16.52 -30.69
CA TYR A 132 2.75 -15.94 -29.82
C TYR A 132 1.38 -16.63 -29.96
N ASP A 133 1.13 -17.30 -31.09
CA ASP A 133 -0.04 -18.15 -31.32
C ASP A 133 -0.20 -19.23 -30.25
N VAL A 134 0.91 -19.76 -29.71
CA VAL A 134 0.90 -20.75 -28.62
C VAL A 134 0.36 -20.17 -27.31
N VAL A 135 0.66 -18.90 -27.03
CA VAL A 135 0.11 -18.20 -25.85
C VAL A 135 -1.38 -17.95 -26.04
N VAL A 136 -1.78 -17.56 -27.24
CA VAL A 136 -3.19 -17.32 -27.60
C VAL A 136 -4.03 -18.59 -27.47
N GLU A 137 -3.52 -19.75 -27.93
CA GLU A 137 -4.17 -21.05 -27.75
C GLU A 137 -4.47 -21.31 -26.26
N GLU A 138 -3.51 -21.08 -25.36
CA GLU A 138 -3.71 -21.31 -23.93
C GLU A 138 -4.59 -20.24 -23.26
N LEU A 139 -4.64 -19.01 -23.78
CA LEU A 139 -5.59 -17.99 -23.33
C LEU A 139 -7.04 -18.37 -23.64
N ASP A 140 -7.31 -19.02 -24.77
CA ASP A 140 -8.65 -19.49 -25.12
C ASP A 140 -9.15 -20.60 -24.17
N HIS A 141 -8.23 -21.35 -23.55
CA HIS A 141 -8.54 -22.37 -22.54
C HIS A 141 -8.75 -21.80 -21.13
N LEU A 142 -8.50 -20.50 -20.91
CA LEU A 142 -8.78 -19.86 -19.62
C LEU A 142 -10.26 -19.51 -19.49
N ASP A 143 -10.77 -19.63 -18.27
CA ASP A 143 -12.11 -19.14 -17.93
C ASP A 143 -12.20 -17.63 -18.20
N ALA A 144 -13.38 -17.19 -18.63
CA ALA A 144 -13.61 -15.81 -19.06
C ALA A 144 -13.13 -14.76 -18.04
N PRO A 145 -13.37 -14.89 -16.71
CA PRO A 145 -12.88 -13.90 -15.74
C PRO A 145 -11.36 -13.71 -15.75
N TYR A 146 -10.58 -14.79 -15.97
CA TYR A 146 -9.12 -14.69 -16.05
C TYR A 146 -8.68 -14.06 -17.37
N ARG A 147 -9.23 -14.56 -18.49
CA ARG A 147 -8.89 -14.06 -19.82
C ARG A 147 -9.24 -12.58 -19.96
N ASP A 148 -10.42 -12.18 -19.50
CA ASP A 148 -10.88 -10.80 -19.60
C ASP A 148 -10.03 -9.86 -18.74
N ALA A 149 -9.57 -10.30 -17.56
CA ALA A 149 -8.62 -9.55 -16.74
C ALA A 149 -7.28 -9.34 -17.46
N ILE A 150 -6.71 -10.41 -18.04
CA ILE A 150 -5.44 -10.36 -18.79
C ILE A 150 -5.55 -9.38 -19.97
N LEU A 151 -6.57 -9.55 -20.81
CA LEU A 151 -6.75 -8.74 -22.03
C LEU A 151 -7.11 -7.29 -21.70
N SER A 152 -7.89 -7.04 -20.65
CA SER A 152 -8.20 -5.69 -20.19
C SER A 152 -6.93 -4.94 -19.76
N ILE A 153 -6.03 -5.59 -19.03
CA ILE A 153 -4.76 -4.98 -18.63
C ILE A 153 -3.82 -4.79 -19.81
N ALA A 154 -3.69 -5.80 -20.69
CA ALA A 154 -2.89 -5.68 -21.91
C ALA A 154 -3.35 -4.50 -22.77
N ARG A 155 -4.67 -4.28 -22.88
CA ARG A 155 -5.25 -3.11 -23.58
C ARG A 155 -4.86 -1.80 -22.92
N LYS A 156 -5.06 -1.65 -21.60
CA LYS A 156 -4.74 -0.41 -20.88
C LYS A 156 -3.24 -0.09 -20.94
N MET A 157 -2.39 -1.11 -20.77
CA MET A 157 -0.93 -0.99 -20.82
C MET A 157 -0.46 -0.61 -22.24
N GLY A 158 -1.01 -1.27 -23.28
CA GLY A 158 -0.71 -0.92 -24.68
C GLY A 158 -1.12 0.50 -25.04
N MET A 159 -2.27 0.97 -24.54
CA MET A 159 -2.69 2.37 -24.68
C MET A 159 -1.72 3.34 -23.99
N GLY A 160 -1.28 3.03 -22.77
CA GLY A 160 -0.32 3.85 -22.04
C GLY A 160 1.04 3.93 -22.72
N MET A 161 1.58 2.79 -23.17
CA MET A 161 2.83 2.72 -23.92
C MET A 161 2.76 3.50 -25.24
N ALA A 162 1.65 3.36 -25.98
CA ALA A 162 1.41 4.11 -27.20
C ALA A 162 1.39 5.63 -26.97
N ASP A 163 0.80 6.11 -25.87
CA ASP A 163 0.79 7.54 -25.52
C ASP A 163 2.22 8.09 -25.32
N PHE A 164 3.10 7.33 -24.65
CA PHE A 164 4.49 7.74 -24.46
C PHE A 164 5.30 7.73 -25.78
N ILE A 165 5.10 6.73 -26.64
CA ILE A 165 5.73 6.70 -27.97
C ILE A 165 5.25 7.84 -28.86
N ALA A 166 3.95 8.16 -28.83
CA ALA A 166 3.40 9.27 -29.60
C ALA A 166 3.96 10.63 -29.15
N ARG A 167 4.27 10.79 -27.86
CA ARG A 167 4.97 11.97 -27.34
C ARG A 167 6.38 12.07 -27.91
N GLU A 168 7.15 10.97 -27.90
CA GLU A 168 8.53 10.92 -28.43
C GLU A 168 8.59 11.12 -29.96
N ALA A 169 7.61 10.59 -30.71
CA ALA A 169 7.59 10.63 -32.17
C ALA A 169 7.36 12.03 -32.77
N ASN A 170 6.90 13.00 -31.96
CA ASN A 170 6.92 14.40 -32.39
C ASN A 170 8.37 14.87 -32.47
N GLU A 171 8.91 15.14 -33.67
CA GLU A 171 10.33 15.47 -33.95
C GLU A 171 10.92 16.68 -33.16
N LYS A 172 10.13 17.34 -32.33
CA LYS A 172 10.53 18.42 -31.41
C LYS A 172 10.42 18.06 -29.92
N ALA A 173 10.01 16.84 -29.59
CA ALA A 173 9.82 16.39 -28.23
C ALA A 173 11.16 15.98 -27.58
N ASP A 174 11.30 16.38 -26.33
CA ASP A 174 12.43 16.05 -25.48
C ASP A 174 12.34 14.57 -25.06
N PRO A 175 13.40 13.75 -25.19
CA PRO A 175 13.32 12.30 -24.92
C PRO A 175 13.25 11.96 -23.41
N TYR A 176 13.12 12.97 -22.54
CA TYR A 176 13.11 12.81 -21.10
C TYR A 176 11.70 12.97 -20.54
N LEU A 177 11.43 12.27 -19.45
CA LEU A 177 10.26 12.58 -18.62
C LEU A 177 10.52 13.90 -17.89
N ASP A 178 9.60 14.86 -17.97
CA ASP A 178 9.80 16.16 -17.33
C ASP A 178 9.47 16.11 -15.84
N SER A 179 8.29 15.61 -15.47
CA SER A 179 7.76 15.71 -14.12
C SER A 179 7.78 14.40 -13.33
N ILE A 180 7.71 14.49 -12.01
CA ILE A 180 7.50 13.32 -11.15
C ILE A 180 6.14 12.66 -11.43
N ALA A 181 5.14 13.44 -11.85
CA ALA A 181 3.81 12.93 -12.18
C ALA A 181 3.83 12.10 -13.47
N ASP A 182 4.60 12.52 -14.49
CA ASP A 182 4.79 11.73 -15.71
C ASP A 182 5.53 10.42 -15.40
N PHE A 183 6.52 10.46 -14.51
CA PHE A 183 7.20 9.27 -14.03
C PHE A 183 6.27 8.31 -13.29
N ASP A 184 5.39 8.83 -12.42
CA ASP A 184 4.37 8.05 -11.74
C ASP A 184 3.36 7.45 -12.73
N LEU A 185 2.94 8.21 -13.73
CA LEU A 185 2.01 7.78 -14.78
C LEU A 185 2.62 6.70 -15.67
N TYR A 186 3.87 6.86 -16.08
CA TYR A 186 4.62 5.82 -16.80
C TYR A 186 4.67 4.53 -15.99
N CYS A 187 5.09 4.61 -14.71
CA CYS A 187 5.14 3.45 -13.82
C CYS A 187 3.75 2.83 -13.58
N HIS A 188 2.69 3.64 -13.57
CA HIS A 188 1.32 3.14 -13.48
C HIS A 188 0.99 2.25 -14.67
N TYR A 189 1.25 2.70 -15.90
CA TYR A 189 0.91 1.93 -17.09
C TYR A 189 1.68 0.61 -17.18
N VAL A 190 2.99 0.63 -16.95
CA VAL A 190 3.85 -0.55 -17.19
C VAL A 190 3.94 -1.52 -16.00
N ALA A 191 3.54 -1.08 -14.80
CA ALA A 191 3.63 -1.93 -13.59
C ALA A 191 2.47 -1.77 -12.60
N GLY A 192 1.92 -0.57 -12.42
CA GLY A 192 0.75 -0.34 -11.58
C GLY A 192 -0.47 -1.16 -12.03
N LEU A 193 -0.75 -1.14 -13.33
CA LEU A 193 -1.79 -1.95 -13.97
C LEU A 193 -1.52 -3.46 -13.85
N VAL A 194 -0.26 -3.88 -13.77
CA VAL A 194 0.10 -5.29 -13.51
C VAL A 194 -0.35 -5.69 -12.11
N GLY A 195 -0.17 -4.81 -11.12
CA GLY A 195 -0.72 -4.96 -9.79
C GLY A 195 -2.25 -5.12 -9.80
N GLU A 196 -2.97 -4.22 -10.46
CA GLU A 196 -4.44 -4.30 -10.61
C GLU A 196 -4.88 -5.62 -11.27
N GLY A 197 -4.18 -6.04 -12.32
CA GLY A 197 -4.43 -7.30 -13.03
C GLY A 197 -4.24 -8.52 -12.16
N LEU A 198 -3.13 -8.59 -11.42
CA LEU A 198 -2.88 -9.67 -10.47
C LEU A 198 -3.97 -9.71 -9.39
N SER A 199 -4.36 -8.57 -8.82
CA SER A 199 -5.46 -8.50 -7.84
C SER A 199 -6.80 -8.99 -8.43
N ALA A 200 -7.08 -8.66 -9.69
CA ALA A 200 -8.25 -9.18 -10.40
C ALA A 200 -8.20 -10.70 -10.60
N LEU A 201 -7.04 -11.27 -10.98
CA LEU A 201 -6.85 -12.72 -11.09
C LEU A 201 -7.00 -13.41 -9.73
N PHE A 202 -6.44 -12.85 -8.66
CA PHE A 202 -6.57 -13.39 -7.31
C PHE A 202 -8.03 -13.43 -6.86
N SER A 203 -8.76 -12.35 -7.09
CA SER A 203 -10.21 -12.26 -6.83
C SER A 203 -11.00 -13.28 -7.66
N ALA A 204 -10.74 -13.36 -8.97
CA ALA A 204 -11.41 -14.27 -9.89
C ALA A 204 -11.21 -15.75 -9.53
N SER A 205 -10.06 -16.11 -8.96
CA SER A 205 -9.78 -17.47 -8.52
C SER A 205 -10.56 -17.93 -7.29
N GLY A 206 -11.18 -17.00 -6.57
CA GLY A 206 -11.82 -17.28 -5.28
C GLY A 206 -10.85 -17.61 -4.14
N LYS A 207 -9.53 -17.55 -4.38
CA LYS A 207 -8.50 -17.80 -3.35
C LYS A 207 -8.25 -16.60 -2.44
N GLU A 208 -8.60 -15.39 -2.90
CA GLU A 208 -8.53 -14.16 -2.13
C GLU A 208 -9.90 -13.50 -1.97
N SER A 209 -9.95 -12.47 -1.12
CA SER A 209 -11.17 -11.66 -0.95
C SER A 209 -11.66 -11.10 -2.29
N PRO A 210 -12.96 -11.15 -2.60
CA PRO A 210 -13.50 -10.54 -3.81
C PRO A 210 -13.16 -9.05 -3.96
N THR A 211 -12.99 -8.37 -2.83
CA THR A 211 -12.68 -6.93 -2.73
C THR A 211 -11.22 -6.58 -3.01
N ILE A 212 -10.31 -7.56 -3.14
CA ILE A 212 -8.88 -7.28 -3.37
C ILE A 212 -8.64 -6.57 -4.71
N LYS A 213 -9.45 -6.90 -5.73
CA LYS A 213 -9.40 -6.26 -7.05
C LYS A 213 -9.80 -4.78 -7.02
N ASP A 214 -10.53 -4.36 -5.99
CA ASP A 214 -11.01 -2.98 -5.85
C ASP A 214 -9.98 -2.10 -5.11
N GLN A 215 -8.87 -2.69 -4.60
CA GLN A 215 -7.80 -1.97 -3.91
C GLN A 215 -6.78 -1.37 -4.90
N LEU A 216 -7.27 -0.60 -5.86
CA LEU A 216 -6.49 -0.13 -7.01
C LEU A 216 -5.28 0.71 -6.58
N GLU A 217 -5.43 1.58 -5.58
CA GLU A 217 -4.31 2.40 -5.07
C GLU A 217 -3.19 1.53 -4.49
N LEU A 218 -3.53 0.57 -3.63
CA LEU A 218 -2.56 -0.30 -2.99
C LEU A 218 -1.89 -1.25 -3.98
N SER A 219 -2.65 -1.83 -4.91
CA SER A 219 -2.11 -2.68 -5.97
C SER A 219 -1.22 -1.88 -6.94
N ASN A 220 -1.59 -0.64 -7.23
CA ASN A 220 -0.79 0.28 -8.02
C ASN A 220 0.53 0.62 -7.30
N SER A 221 0.48 1.01 -6.02
CA SER A 221 1.67 1.29 -5.21
C SER A 221 2.62 0.10 -5.13
N MET A 222 2.10 -1.13 -5.04
CA MET A 222 2.92 -2.35 -5.17
C MET A 222 3.67 -2.41 -6.50
N GLY A 223 3.00 -2.17 -7.62
CA GLY A 223 3.63 -2.11 -8.95
C GLY A 223 4.69 -1.01 -9.04
N LEU A 224 4.38 0.20 -8.56
CA LEU A 224 5.28 1.34 -8.57
C LEU A 224 6.53 1.10 -7.71
N LEU A 225 6.41 0.46 -6.54
CA LEU A 225 7.55 0.10 -5.70
C LEU A 225 8.53 -0.78 -6.47
N LEU A 226 8.05 -1.80 -7.18
CA LEU A 226 8.89 -2.71 -7.94
C LEU A 226 9.52 -2.02 -9.15
N GLN A 227 8.70 -1.30 -9.93
CA GLN A 227 9.13 -0.69 -11.19
C GLN A 227 10.14 0.42 -10.97
N LYS A 228 9.86 1.34 -10.04
CA LYS A 228 10.80 2.42 -9.71
C LYS A 228 12.11 1.85 -9.20
N THR A 229 12.08 0.78 -8.41
CA THR A 229 13.30 0.13 -7.93
C THR A 229 14.14 -0.44 -9.08
N ASN A 230 13.50 -1.04 -10.09
CA ASN A 230 14.18 -1.51 -11.28
C ASN A 230 14.80 -0.35 -12.07
N ILE A 231 14.01 0.69 -12.39
CA ILE A 231 14.46 1.90 -13.10
C ILE A 231 15.63 2.59 -12.37
N ILE A 232 15.63 2.58 -11.04
CA ILE A 232 16.74 3.11 -10.24
C ILE A 232 17.99 2.26 -10.44
N ARG A 233 17.87 0.94 -10.27
CA ARG A 233 19.01 0.00 -10.36
C ARG A 233 19.62 -0.03 -11.77
N ASP A 234 18.77 0.01 -12.79
CA ASP A 234 19.14 -0.25 -14.19
C ASP A 234 19.58 1.02 -14.93
N TYR A 235 19.69 2.17 -14.24
CA TYR A 235 20.16 3.46 -14.77
C TYR A 235 21.30 3.33 -15.81
N ARG A 236 22.34 2.53 -15.51
CA ARG A 236 23.50 2.40 -16.40
C ARG A 236 23.15 1.69 -17.71
N GLU A 237 22.35 0.64 -17.64
CA GLU A 237 21.88 -0.12 -18.80
C GLU A 237 20.98 0.76 -19.65
N ASP A 238 20.02 1.44 -19.03
CA ASP A 238 19.07 2.32 -19.72
C ASP A 238 19.77 3.47 -20.44
N VAL A 239 20.72 4.15 -19.79
CA VAL A 239 21.50 5.23 -20.42
C VAL A 239 22.40 4.72 -21.55
N ASP A 240 22.97 3.52 -21.43
CA ASP A 240 23.78 2.92 -22.50
C ASP A 240 22.92 2.58 -23.73
N ASP A 241 21.65 2.20 -23.52
CA ASP A 241 20.66 1.90 -24.55
C ASP A 241 19.82 3.11 -24.99
N LYS A 242 20.12 4.31 -24.47
CA LYS A 242 19.43 5.60 -24.75
C LYS A 242 17.94 5.62 -24.35
N ARG A 243 17.62 4.98 -23.24
CA ARG A 243 16.31 5.02 -22.58
C ARG A 243 16.40 5.91 -21.32
N TYR A 244 15.50 6.88 -21.18
CA TYR A 244 15.63 7.94 -20.16
C TYR A 244 14.40 8.06 -19.25
N PHE A 245 14.35 7.21 -18.22
CA PHE A 245 13.18 7.14 -17.34
C PHE A 245 13.26 8.01 -16.08
N TRP A 246 14.41 8.59 -15.73
CA TRP A 246 14.51 9.46 -14.56
C TRP A 246 13.97 10.85 -14.90
N PRO A 247 13.08 11.43 -14.10
CA PRO A 247 12.44 12.69 -14.47
C PRO A 247 13.37 13.90 -14.31
N ARG A 248 13.33 14.83 -15.28
CA ARG A 248 14.10 16.08 -15.33
C ARG A 248 13.88 16.94 -14.10
N ALA A 249 12.67 16.97 -13.55
CA ALA A 249 12.35 17.62 -12.29
C ALA A 249 13.16 17.10 -11.08
N ILE A 250 13.82 15.94 -11.19
CA ILE A 250 14.76 15.45 -10.18
C ILE A 250 16.19 15.74 -10.63
N TRP A 251 16.69 15.15 -11.71
CA TRP A 251 18.12 15.27 -12.03
C TRP A 251 18.53 16.68 -12.50
N GLY A 252 17.62 17.46 -13.05
CA GLY A 252 17.84 18.85 -13.46
C GLY A 252 17.63 19.88 -12.35
N ASP A 253 17.27 19.47 -11.13
CA ASP A 253 16.95 20.39 -10.03
C ASP A 253 18.21 21.12 -9.54
N GLU A 254 18.16 22.46 -9.52
CA GLU A 254 19.27 23.31 -9.11
C GLU A 254 19.76 23.07 -7.68
N LYS A 255 18.91 22.50 -6.80
CA LYS A 255 19.27 22.18 -5.41
C LYS A 255 20.46 21.23 -5.30
N TYR A 256 20.80 20.52 -6.37
CA TYR A 256 21.98 19.66 -6.44
C TYR A 256 23.24 20.42 -6.85
N GLY A 257 23.28 21.75 -6.78
CA GLY A 257 24.43 22.54 -7.24
C GLY A 257 24.42 22.70 -8.75
N GLY A 258 23.31 23.24 -9.27
CA GLY A 258 23.11 23.57 -10.69
C GLY A 258 22.45 22.47 -11.53
N GLY A 259 22.08 21.33 -10.92
CA GLY A 259 21.49 20.20 -11.64
C GLY A 259 22.41 19.60 -12.70
N PHE A 260 21.82 18.73 -13.53
CA PHE A 260 22.42 18.18 -14.74
C PHE A 260 21.66 18.68 -15.97
N SER A 261 22.33 18.84 -17.11
CA SER A 261 21.63 19.24 -18.36
C SER A 261 21.08 18.03 -19.11
N THR A 262 21.76 16.89 -18.96
CA THR A 262 21.41 15.59 -19.53
C THR A 262 21.58 14.49 -18.49
N MET A 263 20.88 13.36 -18.63
CA MET A 263 21.07 12.24 -17.70
C MET A 263 22.49 11.67 -17.81
N GLU A 264 23.06 11.62 -19.01
CA GLU A 264 24.36 11.04 -19.35
C GLU A 264 25.51 11.65 -18.55
N GLU A 265 25.41 12.90 -18.12
CA GLU A 265 26.41 13.56 -17.27
C GLU A 265 26.61 12.86 -15.92
N MET A 266 25.59 12.14 -15.42
CA MET A 266 25.69 11.34 -14.20
C MET A 266 26.35 9.97 -14.44
N ARG A 267 26.57 9.56 -15.70
CA ARG A 267 27.23 8.29 -16.03
C ARG A 267 28.65 8.29 -15.49
N ALA A 268 28.99 7.26 -14.72
CA ALA A 268 30.34 7.14 -14.21
C ALA A 268 31.33 6.88 -15.36
N PRO A 269 32.53 7.48 -15.29
CA PRO A 269 33.50 7.38 -16.36
C PRO A 269 34.11 5.96 -16.40
N PRO A 270 34.80 5.58 -17.49
CA PRO A 270 35.34 4.22 -17.65
C PRO A 270 36.24 3.78 -16.49
N PRO A 271 36.30 2.47 -16.16
CA PRO A 271 37.18 1.97 -15.11
C PRO A 271 38.63 2.44 -15.29
N GLY A 272 39.23 2.95 -14.21
CA GLY A 272 40.60 3.49 -14.22
C GLY A 272 40.69 5.00 -14.49
N THR A 273 39.58 5.68 -14.76
CA THR A 273 39.52 7.15 -14.80
C THR A 273 38.98 7.71 -13.48
N VAL A 274 39.45 8.92 -13.12
CA VAL A 274 39.00 9.60 -11.90
C VAL A 274 37.62 10.20 -12.16
N TRP A 275 36.63 9.81 -11.35
CA TRP A 275 35.33 10.47 -11.34
C TRP A 275 35.42 11.73 -10.50
N ASP A 276 35.14 12.89 -11.09
CA ASP A 276 35.08 14.17 -10.39
C ASP A 276 34.18 14.07 -9.15
N SER A 277 34.74 14.41 -7.99
CA SER A 277 34.10 14.17 -6.69
C SER A 277 32.84 15.00 -6.50
N ALA A 278 32.82 16.23 -7.02
CA ALA A 278 31.64 17.08 -6.99
C ALA A 278 30.51 16.49 -7.85
N THR A 279 30.81 16.10 -9.09
CA THR A 279 29.85 15.47 -10.01
C THR A 279 29.33 14.14 -9.46
N GLN A 280 30.20 13.29 -8.93
CA GLN A 280 29.80 12.05 -8.27
C GLN A 280 28.84 12.32 -7.11
N GLN A 281 29.16 13.29 -6.24
CA GLN A 281 28.31 13.63 -5.10
C GLN A 281 26.93 14.13 -5.54
N ARG A 282 26.86 15.00 -6.56
CA ARG A 282 25.60 15.48 -7.13
C ARG A 282 24.76 14.32 -7.68
N ALA A 283 25.36 13.40 -8.42
CA ALA A 283 24.68 12.21 -8.95
C ALA A 283 24.13 11.32 -7.82
N LEU A 284 24.87 11.16 -6.72
CA LEU A 284 24.40 10.41 -5.54
C LEU A 284 23.22 11.10 -4.84
N TRP A 285 23.16 12.43 -4.81
CA TRP A 285 22.00 13.16 -4.28
C TRP A 285 20.76 13.11 -5.19
N VAL A 286 20.96 13.05 -6.52
CA VAL A 286 19.87 12.75 -7.45
C VAL A 286 19.34 11.33 -7.19
N GLN A 287 20.24 10.35 -7.07
CA GLN A 287 19.89 8.97 -6.73
C GLN A 287 19.11 8.88 -5.41
N SER A 288 19.48 9.65 -4.38
CA SER A 288 18.77 9.64 -3.10
C SER A 288 17.32 10.11 -3.22
N ALA A 289 17.07 11.12 -4.08
CA ALA A 289 15.71 11.53 -4.41
C ALA A 289 14.95 10.45 -5.19
N MET A 290 15.60 9.75 -6.12
CA MET A 290 14.97 8.62 -6.82
C MET A 290 14.58 7.50 -5.85
N VAL A 291 15.49 7.09 -4.95
CA VAL A 291 15.19 6.11 -3.89
C VAL A 291 14.01 6.56 -3.03
N LEU A 292 13.97 7.84 -2.66
CA LEU A 292 12.83 8.42 -1.94
C LEU A 292 11.51 8.29 -2.72
N THR A 293 11.51 8.41 -4.06
CA THR A 293 10.27 8.23 -4.85
C THR A 293 9.72 6.81 -4.80
N SER A 294 10.59 5.81 -4.59
CA SER A 294 10.21 4.41 -4.45
C SER A 294 9.77 4.09 -3.00
N LEU A 295 10.52 4.58 -2.00
CA LEU A 295 10.21 4.34 -0.58
C LEU A 295 8.84 4.86 -0.13
N ARG A 296 8.26 5.83 -0.83
CA ARG A 296 6.89 6.32 -0.54
C ARG A 296 5.82 5.24 -0.70
N HIS A 297 6.06 4.23 -1.54
CA HIS A 297 5.14 3.14 -1.80
C HIS A 297 5.29 1.97 -0.82
N ALA A 298 6.28 2.03 0.10
CA ALA A 298 6.61 0.92 0.97
C ALA A 298 5.51 0.62 2.00
N THR A 299 4.83 1.63 2.56
CA THR A 299 3.75 1.42 3.54
C THR A 299 2.50 0.86 2.86
N ASP A 300 2.15 1.37 1.68
CA ASP A 300 1.02 0.88 0.89
C ASP A 300 1.24 -0.58 0.46
N ALA A 301 2.48 -0.90 0.06
CA ALA A 301 2.89 -2.27 -0.24
C ALA A 301 2.70 -3.21 0.96
N LEU A 302 3.11 -2.75 2.15
CA LEU A 302 2.93 -3.50 3.39
C LEU A 302 1.44 -3.69 3.75
N ASP A 303 0.60 -2.68 3.52
CA ASP A 303 -0.84 -2.79 3.73
C ASP A 303 -1.49 -3.74 2.72
N TYR A 304 -1.12 -3.68 1.43
CA TYR A 304 -1.56 -4.65 0.42
C TYR A 304 -1.23 -6.09 0.83
N LEU A 305 0.02 -6.35 1.21
CA LEU A 305 0.49 -7.68 1.60
C LEU A 305 -0.25 -8.24 2.82
N ARG A 306 -0.71 -7.39 3.74
CA ARG A 306 -1.50 -7.81 4.91
C ARG A 306 -2.92 -8.25 4.57
N MET A 307 -3.44 -7.85 3.42
CA MET A 307 -4.78 -8.22 2.98
C MET A 307 -4.83 -9.63 2.37
N LEU A 308 -3.69 -10.15 1.91
CA LEU A 308 -3.58 -11.46 1.28
C LEU A 308 -3.69 -12.58 2.32
N LYS A 309 -4.54 -13.56 2.03
CA LYS A 309 -4.83 -14.68 2.93
C LYS A 309 -4.25 -15.99 2.44
N ASN A 310 -4.15 -16.18 1.12
CA ASN A 310 -3.57 -17.37 0.53
C ASN A 310 -2.04 -17.31 0.64
N GLN A 311 -1.45 -18.36 1.19
CA GLN A 311 -0.01 -18.38 1.46
C GLN A 311 0.85 -18.32 0.18
N SER A 312 0.42 -18.95 -0.91
CA SER A 312 1.18 -18.96 -2.16
C SER A 312 1.13 -17.59 -2.83
N ILE A 313 -0.04 -16.94 -2.84
CA ILE A 313 -0.24 -15.58 -3.36
C ILE A 313 0.52 -14.57 -2.50
N PHE A 314 0.47 -14.71 -1.17
CA PHE A 314 1.27 -13.88 -0.26
C PHE A 314 2.76 -13.98 -0.59
N ASN A 315 3.32 -15.19 -0.69
CA ASN A 315 4.73 -15.38 -1.02
C ASN A 315 5.08 -14.77 -2.39
N PHE A 316 4.23 -15.00 -3.39
CA PHE A 316 4.39 -14.46 -4.73
C PHE A 316 4.48 -12.93 -4.76
N CYS A 317 3.67 -12.23 -3.97
CA CYS A 317 3.72 -10.77 -3.86
C CYS A 317 4.82 -10.27 -2.90
N ALA A 318 5.07 -10.98 -1.81
CA ALA A 318 5.99 -10.56 -0.75
C ALA A 318 7.45 -10.66 -1.18
N ILE A 319 7.83 -11.72 -1.91
CA ILE A 319 9.21 -11.98 -2.34
C ILE A 319 9.75 -10.82 -3.19
N PRO A 320 9.08 -10.38 -4.27
CA PRO A 320 9.51 -9.20 -5.03
C PRO A 320 9.59 -7.93 -4.18
N ALA A 321 8.63 -7.72 -3.28
CA ALA A 321 8.59 -6.51 -2.44
C ALA A 321 9.80 -6.42 -1.50
N VAL A 322 10.17 -7.52 -0.83
CA VAL A 322 11.37 -7.54 0.03
C VAL A 322 12.66 -7.44 -0.78
N MET A 323 12.70 -8.02 -1.98
CA MET A 323 13.83 -7.87 -2.90
C MET A 323 13.99 -6.44 -3.38
N ALA A 324 12.88 -5.73 -3.59
CA ALA A 324 12.90 -4.32 -3.97
C ALA A 324 13.52 -3.46 -2.85
N LEU A 325 13.11 -3.64 -1.59
CA LEU A 325 13.72 -2.92 -0.46
C LEU A 325 15.22 -3.22 -0.30
N ALA A 326 15.63 -4.48 -0.45
CA ALA A 326 17.04 -4.86 -0.43
C ALA A 326 17.82 -4.24 -1.60
N THR A 327 17.20 -4.14 -2.77
CA THR A 327 17.80 -3.51 -3.95
C THR A 327 17.91 -1.99 -3.77
N LEU A 328 16.89 -1.33 -3.20
CA LEU A 328 16.95 0.10 -2.85
C LEU A 328 18.08 0.38 -1.87
N ASP A 329 18.28 -0.48 -0.87
CA ASP A 329 19.43 -0.41 0.04
C ASP A 329 20.76 -0.58 -0.71
N LEU A 330 20.88 -1.57 -1.58
CA LEU A 330 22.09 -1.75 -2.41
C LEU A 330 22.37 -0.53 -3.29
N CYS A 331 21.32 0.10 -3.81
CA CYS A 331 21.36 1.26 -4.68
C CYS A 331 21.76 2.53 -3.93
N PHE A 332 21.23 2.74 -2.73
CA PHE A 332 21.33 3.99 -1.99
C PHE A 332 22.78 4.38 -1.66
N MET A 333 23.15 5.59 -2.07
CA MET A 333 24.49 6.18 -1.94
C MET A 333 25.60 5.27 -2.48
N ASN A 334 25.32 4.52 -3.54
CA ASN A 334 26.26 3.57 -4.14
C ASN A 334 26.71 4.04 -5.53
N PRO A 335 27.96 4.54 -5.68
CA PRO A 335 28.46 5.04 -6.97
C PRO A 335 28.61 3.93 -8.02
N ARG A 336 28.67 2.65 -7.62
CA ARG A 336 28.81 1.53 -8.55
C ARG A 336 27.60 1.36 -9.46
N MET A 337 26.42 1.82 -9.05
CA MET A 337 25.21 1.81 -9.89
C MET A 337 25.42 2.56 -11.20
N PHE A 338 26.11 3.70 -11.16
CA PHE A 338 26.39 4.52 -12.33
C PHE A 338 27.49 3.93 -13.24
N GLN A 339 28.21 2.92 -12.76
CA GLN A 339 29.30 2.24 -13.46
C GLN A 339 28.82 0.95 -14.15
N THR A 340 27.99 0.17 -13.47
CA THR A 340 27.59 -1.18 -13.89
C THR A 340 26.19 -1.52 -13.37
N ASN A 341 25.47 -2.44 -14.01
CA ASN A 341 24.28 -3.04 -13.42
C ASN A 341 24.64 -3.81 -12.13
N ILE A 342 24.09 -3.38 -10.99
CA ILE A 342 24.35 -3.97 -9.66
C ILE A 342 23.18 -4.85 -9.22
N LYS A 343 23.46 -5.98 -8.55
CA LYS A 343 22.42 -6.91 -8.08
C LYS A 343 22.72 -7.40 -6.67
N ILE A 344 21.66 -7.65 -5.90
CA ILE A 344 21.78 -8.31 -4.60
C ILE A 344 22.43 -9.70 -4.78
N ARG A 345 23.21 -10.13 -3.78
CA ARG A 345 23.90 -11.42 -3.85
C ARG A 345 22.88 -12.56 -3.79
N LYS A 346 23.20 -13.69 -4.43
CA LYS A 346 22.32 -14.88 -4.45
C LYS A 346 21.99 -15.40 -3.04
N ALA A 347 22.96 -15.38 -2.12
CA ALA A 347 22.74 -15.81 -0.74
C ALA A 347 21.79 -14.88 0.02
N GLU A 348 21.88 -13.57 -0.23
CA GLU A 348 20.96 -12.58 0.33
C GLU A 348 19.55 -12.78 -0.21
N ALA A 349 19.40 -12.93 -1.54
CA ALA A 349 18.13 -13.23 -2.18
C ALA A 349 17.49 -14.52 -1.62
N ALA A 350 18.26 -15.60 -1.48
CA ALA A 350 17.79 -16.85 -0.88
C ALA A 350 17.35 -16.66 0.58
N GLY A 351 18.11 -15.90 1.36
CA GLY A 351 17.75 -15.56 2.75
C GLY A 351 16.44 -14.77 2.84
N LEU A 352 16.21 -13.83 1.92
CA LEU A 352 14.95 -13.08 1.84
C LEU A 352 13.77 -13.96 1.48
N ILE A 353 13.93 -14.84 0.47
CA ILE A 353 12.88 -15.79 0.07
C ILE A 353 12.46 -16.68 1.26
N MET A 354 13.44 -17.21 2.02
CA MET A 354 13.15 -18.05 3.18
C MET A 354 12.47 -17.30 4.32
N ARG A 355 12.71 -15.99 4.47
CA ARG A 355 12.11 -15.17 5.53
C ARG A 355 10.75 -14.60 5.16
N ALA A 356 10.52 -14.25 3.89
CA ALA A 356 9.30 -13.57 3.40
C ALA A 356 8.08 -14.51 3.33
N THR A 357 7.71 -15.07 4.48
CA THR A 357 6.68 -16.12 4.61
C THR A 357 5.42 -15.65 5.32
N ASN A 358 5.46 -14.51 5.99
CA ASN A 358 4.29 -13.92 6.64
C ASN A 358 4.45 -12.40 6.80
N PRO A 359 3.35 -11.65 7.01
CA PRO A 359 3.39 -10.20 7.12
C PRO A 359 4.32 -9.64 8.20
N ARG A 360 4.48 -10.35 9.33
CA ARG A 360 5.37 -9.91 10.42
C ARG A 360 6.83 -9.97 10.01
N GLU A 361 7.26 -11.07 9.40
CA GLU A 361 8.64 -11.19 8.90
C GLU A 361 8.93 -10.18 7.78
N VAL A 362 7.99 -9.97 6.86
CA VAL A 362 8.11 -8.94 5.82
C VAL A 362 8.25 -7.55 6.42
N SER A 363 7.43 -7.20 7.41
CA SER A 363 7.52 -5.94 8.15
C SER A 363 8.90 -5.75 8.80
N ILE A 364 9.43 -6.81 9.43
CA ILE A 364 10.77 -6.78 10.03
C ILE A 364 11.83 -6.50 8.95
N ILE A 365 11.76 -7.17 7.80
CA ILE A 365 12.69 -6.96 6.68
C ILE A 365 12.61 -5.51 6.17
N PHE A 366 11.41 -4.99 5.96
CA PHE A 366 11.20 -3.60 5.52
C PHE A 366 11.82 -2.60 6.51
N ARG A 367 11.59 -2.79 7.81
CA ARG A 367 12.19 -1.96 8.85
C ARG A 367 13.72 -2.07 8.87
N GLU A 368 14.27 -3.27 8.73
CA GLU A 368 15.72 -3.50 8.68
C GLU A 368 16.37 -2.70 7.55
N TYR A 369 15.83 -2.77 6.32
CA TYR A 369 16.38 -2.04 5.18
C TYR A 369 16.10 -0.53 5.26
N ALA A 370 14.94 -0.11 5.74
CA ALA A 370 14.67 1.31 5.99
C ALA A 370 15.69 1.92 6.98
N ARG A 371 16.05 1.17 8.04
CA ARG A 371 17.09 1.59 8.99
C ARG A 371 18.49 1.61 8.38
N LYS A 372 18.83 0.64 7.51
CA LYS A 372 20.13 0.63 6.80
C LYS A 372 20.28 1.81 5.82
N ILE A 373 19.21 2.14 5.10
CA ILE A 373 19.16 3.33 4.23
C ILE A 373 19.31 4.59 5.07
N HIS A 374 18.48 4.74 6.11
CA HIS A 374 18.53 5.90 7.00
C HIS A 374 19.90 6.07 7.68
N GLY A 375 20.52 4.97 8.12
CA GLY A 375 21.85 4.99 8.76
C GLY A 375 22.99 5.45 7.86
N ARG A 376 22.79 5.45 6.53
CA ARG A 376 23.73 5.99 5.53
C ARG A 376 23.32 7.36 5.00
N ALA A 377 22.18 7.90 5.41
CA ALA A 377 21.73 9.22 5.00
C ALA A 377 22.60 10.31 5.62
N LEU A 378 23.00 11.30 4.81
CA LEU A 378 23.87 12.39 5.25
C LEU A 378 23.06 13.68 5.44
N PRO A 379 23.24 14.44 6.53
CA PRO A 379 22.57 15.73 6.72
C PRO A 379 22.85 16.76 5.61
N SER A 380 23.96 16.60 4.88
CA SER A 380 24.31 17.44 3.73
C SER A 380 23.56 17.10 2.45
N ASP A 381 22.88 15.94 2.38
CA ASP A 381 22.01 15.60 1.26
C ASP A 381 20.76 16.50 1.27
N PRO A 382 20.44 17.22 0.17
CA PRO A 382 19.22 18.03 0.08
C PRO A 382 17.92 17.27 0.38
N ASN A 383 17.92 15.95 0.25
CA ASN A 383 16.76 15.09 0.51
C ASN A 383 16.70 14.51 1.93
N TYR A 384 17.69 14.78 2.78
CA TYR A 384 17.87 14.15 4.09
C TYR A 384 16.57 14.11 4.92
N LEU A 385 15.93 15.26 5.12
CA LEU A 385 14.72 15.35 5.95
C LEU A 385 13.56 14.50 5.38
N ARG A 386 13.33 14.56 4.06
CA ARG A 386 12.25 13.80 3.41
C ARG A 386 12.53 12.31 3.45
N LEU A 387 13.80 11.91 3.30
CA LEU A 387 14.24 10.53 3.40
C LEU A 387 14.09 9.99 4.83
N SER A 388 14.49 10.77 5.84
CA SER A 388 14.28 10.43 7.25
C SER A 388 12.81 10.26 7.59
N VAL A 389 11.93 11.13 7.07
CA VAL A 389 10.48 10.98 7.24
C VAL A 389 9.96 9.71 6.57
N ALA A 390 10.38 9.41 5.34
CA ALA A 390 9.95 8.20 4.64
C ALA A 390 10.38 6.91 5.39
N CYS A 391 11.64 6.84 5.82
CA CYS A 391 12.14 5.70 6.62
C CYS A 391 11.42 5.61 7.97
N GLY A 392 11.20 6.75 8.62
CA GLY A 392 10.46 6.83 9.89
C GLY A 392 9.00 6.38 9.77
N LYS A 393 8.32 6.68 8.66
CA LYS A 393 6.95 6.18 8.38
C LYS A 393 6.93 4.65 8.26
N ILE A 394 7.90 4.05 7.57
CA ILE A 394 8.01 2.59 7.47
C ILE A 394 8.22 2.00 8.86
N GLU A 395 9.12 2.56 9.66
CA GLU A 395 9.38 2.09 11.02
C GLU A 395 8.16 2.22 11.92
N GLN A 396 7.48 3.36 11.89
CA GLN A 396 6.24 3.59 12.64
C GLN A 396 5.15 2.61 12.24
N TRP A 397 4.96 2.38 10.95
CA TRP A 397 4.01 1.39 10.45
C TRP A 397 4.34 -0.01 10.99
N CYS A 398 5.62 -0.40 10.97
CA CYS A 398 6.06 -1.70 11.48
C CYS A 398 5.83 -1.84 12.98
N GLU A 399 6.18 -0.84 13.77
CA GLU A 399 5.98 -0.85 15.22
C GLU A 399 4.51 -0.76 15.63
N HIS A 400 3.67 -0.13 14.81
CA HIS A 400 2.22 -0.07 15.04
C HIS A 400 1.56 -1.44 14.84
N HIS A 401 1.90 -2.14 13.75
CA HIS A 401 1.25 -3.39 13.37
C HIS A 401 1.92 -4.63 13.99
N TYR A 402 3.25 -4.60 14.14
CA TYR A 402 4.06 -5.70 14.65
C TYR A 402 5.12 -5.18 15.65
N PRO A 403 4.70 -4.78 16.87
CA PRO A 403 5.58 -4.14 17.83
C PRO A 403 6.80 -5.01 18.18
N SER A 404 8.01 -4.43 18.15
CA SER A 404 9.25 -5.20 18.38
C SER A 404 9.39 -5.77 19.79
N PHE A 405 8.71 -5.17 20.78
CA PHE A 405 8.73 -5.66 22.16
C PHE A 405 7.83 -6.90 22.37
N VAL A 406 7.09 -7.31 21.33
CA VAL A 406 6.31 -8.55 21.32
C VAL A 406 7.13 -9.65 20.66
N VAL A 407 7.56 -10.62 21.47
CA VAL A 407 8.32 -11.79 21.03
C VAL A 407 7.36 -12.96 20.84
N LEU A 408 7.48 -13.65 19.70
CA LEU A 408 6.77 -14.89 19.45
C LEU A 408 7.80 -16.02 19.56
N SER A 409 7.64 -16.88 20.54
CA SER A 409 8.46 -18.08 20.71
C SER A 409 7.63 -19.27 20.28
N GLY A 410 8.10 -20.02 19.28
CA GLY A 410 7.39 -21.18 18.74
C GLY A 410 8.31 -22.37 18.55
N GLY A 411 7.96 -23.49 19.19
CA GLY A 411 8.51 -24.82 18.93
C GLY A 411 7.40 -25.86 19.12
N GLY A 412 7.17 -26.72 18.13
CA GLY A 412 6.22 -27.84 18.25
C GLY A 412 4.73 -27.44 18.33
N GLY A 413 4.21 -26.71 17.35
CA GLY A 413 2.76 -26.54 17.14
C GLY A 413 2.04 -25.52 18.03
N SER A 414 2.71 -24.92 19.03
CA SER A 414 2.16 -23.83 19.85
C SER A 414 3.08 -22.60 19.79
N THR A 415 2.53 -21.45 19.39
CA THR A 415 3.24 -20.16 19.42
C THR A 415 2.85 -19.41 20.69
N THR A 416 3.83 -19.20 21.57
CA THR A 416 3.65 -18.44 22.80
C THR A 416 4.09 -17.00 22.59
N GLN A 417 3.20 -16.05 22.86
CA GLN A 417 3.52 -14.62 22.84
C GLN A 417 4.10 -14.19 24.18
N SER A 418 5.29 -13.61 24.18
CA SER A 418 5.93 -13.02 25.35
C SER A 418 6.27 -11.55 25.11
N ILE A 419 6.38 -10.79 26.21
CA ILE A 419 6.72 -9.36 26.17
C ILE A 419 8.16 -9.21 26.64
N ASN A 420 8.98 -8.54 25.85
CA ASN A 420 10.35 -8.24 26.23
C ASN A 420 10.36 -7.25 27.41
N ALA A 421 10.81 -7.72 28.58
CA ALA A 421 10.88 -6.91 29.79
C ALA A 421 12.02 -5.87 29.78
N ASP A 422 13.00 -6.03 28.90
CA ASP A 422 14.12 -5.10 28.76
C ASP A 422 13.75 -3.87 27.91
N ASP A 423 12.69 -3.96 27.11
CA ASP A 423 12.14 -2.83 26.36
C ASP A 423 11.27 -1.95 27.29
N ALA A 424 11.48 -0.63 27.27
CA ALA A 424 10.71 0.31 28.06
C ALA A 424 9.19 0.21 27.80
N ARG A 425 8.80 0.02 26.54
CA ARG A 425 7.39 -0.15 26.13
C ARG A 425 6.83 -1.46 26.66
N GLY A 426 7.65 -2.53 26.67
CA GLY A 426 7.29 -3.81 27.24
C GLY A 426 7.09 -3.75 28.75
N ARG A 427 7.93 -3.00 29.49
CA ARG A 427 7.73 -2.74 30.93
C ARG A 427 6.41 -2.03 31.19
N THR A 428 6.13 -0.96 30.45
CA THR A 428 4.89 -0.20 30.56
C THR A 428 3.68 -1.09 30.24
N PHE A 429 3.73 -1.90 29.19
CA PHE A 429 2.68 -2.86 28.85
C PHE A 429 2.42 -3.85 29.99
N ASN A 430 3.48 -4.43 30.57
CA ASN A 430 3.36 -5.35 31.70
C ASN A 430 2.78 -4.68 32.97
N GLN A 431 3.07 -3.39 33.19
CA GLN A 431 2.48 -2.63 34.29
C GLN A 431 0.98 -2.41 34.09
N TYR A 432 0.55 -2.00 32.89
CA TYR A 432 -0.87 -1.85 32.56
C TYR A 432 -1.61 -3.19 32.68
N LYS A 433 -1.04 -4.26 32.13
CA LYS A 433 -1.62 -5.61 32.23
C LYS A 433 -1.84 -6.03 33.69
N LYS A 434 -0.85 -5.81 34.57
CA LYS A 434 -0.99 -6.10 36.02
C LYS A 434 -2.09 -5.23 36.67
N ALA A 435 -2.18 -3.96 36.29
CA ALA A 435 -3.22 -3.06 36.81
C ALA A 435 -4.63 -3.52 36.38
N ASP A 436 -4.78 -3.95 35.13
CA ASP A 436 -6.03 -4.51 34.59
C ASP A 436 -6.40 -5.84 35.29
N GLU A 437 -5.44 -6.74 35.50
CA GLU A 437 -5.68 -8.00 36.23
C GLU A 437 -6.16 -7.76 37.68
N VAL A 438 -5.57 -6.77 38.36
CA VAL A 438 -6.01 -6.36 39.71
C VAL A 438 -7.42 -5.77 39.67
N ARG A 439 -7.70 -4.92 38.68
CA ARG A 439 -9.03 -4.32 38.47
C ARG A 439 -10.09 -5.40 38.20
N ASP A 440 -9.81 -6.35 37.33
CA ASP A 440 -10.71 -7.45 36.98
C ASP A 440 -10.96 -8.37 38.18
N THR A 441 -9.91 -8.66 38.96
CA THR A 441 -10.04 -9.43 40.20
C THR A 441 -10.95 -8.70 41.20
N LYS A 442 -10.78 -7.39 41.35
CA LYS A 442 -11.63 -6.57 42.23
C LYS A 442 -13.09 -6.56 41.77
N LEU A 443 -13.34 -6.32 40.47
CA LEU A 443 -14.68 -6.36 39.87
C LEU A 443 -15.34 -7.74 40.00
N ARG A 444 -14.55 -8.81 39.94
CA ARG A 444 -15.03 -10.18 40.16
C ARG A 444 -15.46 -10.41 41.62
N VAL A 445 -14.67 -9.93 42.58
CA VAL A 445 -15.02 -10.02 44.01
C VAL A 445 -16.26 -9.18 44.33
N GLU A 446 -16.39 -7.99 43.76
CA GLU A 446 -17.57 -7.14 43.92
C GLU A 446 -18.83 -7.79 43.34
N ARG A 447 -18.73 -8.40 42.14
CA ARG A 447 -19.82 -9.21 41.57
C ARG A 447 -20.26 -10.35 42.48
N LEU A 448 -19.31 -11.16 42.97
CA LEU A 448 -19.60 -12.26 43.89
C LEU A 448 -20.25 -11.79 45.21
N ARG A 449 -19.84 -10.62 45.73
CA ARG A 449 -20.47 -10.02 46.91
C ARG A 449 -21.90 -9.54 46.66
N ALA A 450 -22.16 -8.96 45.49
CA ALA A 450 -23.52 -8.56 45.08
C ALA A 450 -24.46 -9.77 44.92
N GLU A 451 -23.94 -10.87 44.36
CA GLU A 451 -24.65 -12.15 44.23
C GLU A 451 -24.93 -12.82 45.59
N LEU A 452 -24.07 -12.63 46.59
CA LEU A 452 -24.28 -13.14 47.96
C LEU A 452 -25.18 -12.24 48.82
N GLY A 453 -25.23 -10.94 48.54
CA GLY A 453 -26.03 -9.96 49.30
C GLY A 453 -27.50 -9.85 48.86
N THR A 454 -27.85 -10.39 47.70
CA THR A 454 -29.22 -10.47 47.20
C THR A 454 -29.65 -11.93 47.24
N GLY A 455 -30.60 -12.29 48.12
CA GLY A 455 -31.11 -13.65 48.27
C GLY A 455 -31.94 -14.17 47.08
N ALA A 456 -31.52 -13.91 45.84
CA ALA A 456 -32.21 -14.31 44.63
C ALA A 456 -31.34 -15.29 43.82
N SER A 457 -31.74 -16.56 43.86
CA SER A 457 -31.23 -17.59 42.96
C SER A 457 -31.75 -17.31 41.54
N THR A 458 -30.93 -16.65 40.72
CA THR A 458 -31.06 -16.73 39.26
C THR A 458 -29.77 -17.26 38.69
N ARG A 459 -29.76 -18.55 38.35
CA ARG A 459 -28.72 -19.17 37.52
C ARG A 459 -28.73 -18.50 36.14
N GLN A 460 -27.88 -17.50 35.94
CA GLN A 460 -27.42 -17.14 34.60
C GLN A 460 -26.24 -18.05 34.22
N PRO A 461 -26.13 -18.49 32.96
CA PRO A 461 -25.00 -19.29 32.51
C PRO A 461 -23.70 -18.47 32.61
N PRO A 462 -22.53 -19.10 32.76
CA PRO A 462 -21.30 -18.42 33.09
C PRO A 462 -20.93 -17.42 32.00
N VAL A 463 -20.86 -16.14 32.34
CA VAL A 463 -20.19 -15.13 31.52
C VAL A 463 -18.71 -15.49 31.53
N GLN A 464 -18.21 -15.99 30.40
CA GLN A 464 -16.78 -16.14 30.16
C GLN A 464 -16.09 -14.81 30.49
N ALA A 465 -15.14 -14.85 31.42
CA ALA A 465 -14.32 -13.71 31.77
C ALA A 465 -13.65 -13.16 30.50
N ALA A 466 -14.07 -11.98 30.05
CA ALA A 466 -13.37 -11.23 29.03
C ALA A 466 -12.04 -10.77 29.63
N LEU A 467 -10.93 -11.33 29.12
CA LEU A 467 -9.61 -10.74 29.23
C LEU A 467 -9.65 -9.30 28.64
N PRO A 468 -8.81 -8.37 29.11
CA PRO A 468 -8.72 -7.04 28.53
C PRO A 468 -8.47 -7.17 27.02
N GLU A 469 -9.42 -6.67 26.23
CA GLU A 469 -9.45 -6.80 24.77
C GLU A 469 -8.45 -5.82 24.13
N LEU A 470 -7.17 -6.09 24.34
CA LEU A 470 -6.06 -5.51 23.59
C LEU A 470 -5.24 -6.68 23.05
N LEU A 471 -5.39 -6.88 21.73
CA LEU A 471 -4.71 -7.83 20.84
C LEU A 471 -5.45 -9.16 20.57
N ILE A 472 -5.87 -9.25 19.31
CA ILE A 472 -6.22 -10.44 18.51
C ILE A 472 -7.62 -11.04 18.74
N ARG A 473 -8.60 -10.54 17.97
CA ARG A 473 -9.69 -11.38 17.44
C ARG A 473 -9.59 -11.46 15.91
N PRO A 474 -9.66 -12.67 15.32
CA PRO A 474 -9.77 -12.86 13.89
C PRO A 474 -11.20 -12.52 13.44
N LEU A 475 -11.36 -11.50 12.60
CA LEU A 475 -12.63 -11.23 11.91
C LEU A 475 -12.73 -12.15 10.69
N TYR A 476 -13.32 -13.33 10.86
CA TYR A 476 -13.79 -14.17 9.76
C TYR A 476 -15.29 -13.95 9.51
N LEU A 477 -15.63 -13.84 8.22
CA LEU A 477 -16.86 -14.27 7.52
C LEU A 477 -18.15 -14.45 8.34
N SER A 478 -19.17 -13.64 8.06
CA SER A 478 -20.38 -14.06 7.33
C SER A 478 -21.47 -12.98 7.32
N LYS A 479 -21.92 -12.60 6.12
CA LYS A 479 -23.33 -12.75 5.68
C LYS A 479 -23.47 -12.28 4.24
N SER A 480 -24.10 -13.14 3.45
CA SER A 480 -24.58 -12.94 2.07
C SER A 480 -25.53 -11.75 1.97
N PRO A 481 -25.71 -11.16 0.77
CA PRO A 481 -26.55 -9.98 0.59
C PRO A 481 -28.03 -10.37 0.70
N SER A 482 -28.66 -9.96 1.79
CA SER A 482 -30.11 -9.78 1.83
C SER A 482 -30.41 -8.35 1.37
N THR A 483 -31.35 -8.22 0.44
CA THR A 483 -31.89 -6.96 -0.07
C THR A 483 -32.59 -6.22 1.07
N HIS A 484 -31.84 -5.47 1.87
CA HIS A 484 -32.33 -4.62 2.94
C HIS A 484 -31.63 -3.24 2.86
N PRO A 485 -32.34 -2.15 3.20
CA PRO A 485 -31.91 -0.77 2.95
C PRO A 485 -30.50 -0.50 3.47
N MET A 486 -29.72 0.30 2.73
CA MET A 486 -28.31 0.62 3.05
C MET A 486 -28.16 0.98 4.53
N SER A 487 -27.49 0.10 5.29
CA SER A 487 -27.21 0.31 6.70
C SER A 487 -26.29 1.52 6.88
N LEU A 488 -26.67 2.46 7.75
CA LEU A 488 -25.82 3.58 8.20
C LEU A 488 -24.95 3.22 9.41
N ALA A 489 -24.73 1.93 9.63
CA ALA A 489 -23.76 1.39 10.59
C ALA A 489 -22.47 0.99 9.85
N PRO A 490 -21.31 1.01 10.52
CA PRO A 490 -20.05 0.63 9.88
C PRO A 490 -20.02 -0.86 9.48
N PRO A 491 -19.17 -1.24 8.50
CA PRO A 491 -18.19 -0.40 7.81
C PRO A 491 -18.82 0.58 6.82
N PHE A 492 -18.31 1.81 6.77
CA PHE A 492 -18.82 2.86 5.89
C PHE A 492 -18.25 2.77 4.48
N THR A 493 -19.13 2.92 3.49
CA THR A 493 -18.79 3.37 2.13
C THR A 493 -18.78 4.90 2.06
N ALA A 494 -18.20 5.49 1.01
CA ALA A 494 -18.21 6.94 0.80
C ALA A 494 -19.63 7.53 0.84
N ALA A 495 -20.59 6.86 0.19
CA ALA A 495 -21.99 7.29 0.18
C ALA A 495 -22.61 7.25 1.59
N THR A 496 -22.42 6.15 2.33
CA THR A 496 -22.95 6.02 3.70
C THR A 496 -22.24 6.94 4.71
N ALA A 497 -20.95 7.21 4.52
CA ALA A 497 -20.18 8.15 5.34
C ALA A 497 -20.66 9.58 5.10
N LEU A 498 -20.80 10.00 3.84
CA LEU A 498 -21.35 11.30 3.48
C LEU A 498 -22.76 11.48 4.05
N GLN A 499 -23.63 10.47 3.88
CA GLN A 499 -24.97 10.48 4.46
C GLN A 499 -24.92 10.58 5.99
N LYS A 500 -23.98 9.91 6.66
CA LYS A 500 -23.79 10.00 8.11
C LYS A 500 -23.38 11.40 8.55
N VAL A 501 -22.48 12.05 7.80
CA VAL A 501 -22.03 13.44 8.04
C VAL A 501 -23.20 14.41 7.90
N LYS A 502 -23.99 14.29 6.83
CA LYS A 502 -25.15 15.15 6.60
C LYS A 502 -26.28 14.92 7.61
N ASN A 503 -26.51 13.67 8.02
CA ASN A 503 -27.43 13.37 9.12
C ASN A 503 -26.96 14.01 10.44
N ALA A 504 -25.66 13.96 10.73
CA ALA A 504 -25.10 14.60 11.92
C ALA A 504 -25.19 16.14 11.85
N GLN A 505 -24.97 16.75 10.68
CA GLN A 505 -25.18 18.18 10.46
C GLN A 505 -26.62 18.57 10.78
N ASN A 506 -27.59 17.88 10.17
CA ASN A 506 -29.01 18.16 10.35
C ASN A 506 -29.43 17.96 11.81
N LEU A 507 -28.91 16.91 12.47
CA LEU A 507 -29.17 16.63 13.88
C LEU A 507 -28.60 17.72 14.80
N TRP A 508 -27.39 18.22 14.54
CA TRP A 508 -26.81 19.31 15.34
C TRP A 508 -27.53 20.65 15.10
N ASN A 509 -28.01 20.91 13.89
CA ASN A 509 -28.80 22.10 13.58
C ASN A 509 -30.20 22.11 14.23
N THR A 510 -30.65 21.01 14.85
CA THR A 510 -31.87 21.06 15.69
C THR A 510 -31.64 21.75 17.03
N CYS A 511 -30.38 21.92 17.45
CA CYS A 511 -30.00 22.46 18.75
C CYS A 511 -30.74 21.81 19.94
N ASP A 512 -31.01 20.51 19.84
CA ASP A 512 -31.79 19.73 20.82
C ASP A 512 -30.85 18.75 21.55
N PRO A 513 -30.38 19.06 22.77
CA PRO A 513 -29.38 18.27 23.48
C PRO A 513 -29.72 16.79 23.59
N VAL A 514 -30.98 16.48 23.90
CA VAL A 514 -31.46 15.12 24.10
C VAL A 514 -31.44 14.35 22.79
N LYS A 515 -31.96 14.94 21.69
CA LYS A 515 -31.93 14.28 20.38
C LYS A 515 -30.51 14.07 19.87
N VAL A 516 -29.62 15.04 20.05
CA VAL A 516 -28.22 14.91 19.63
C VAL A 516 -27.53 13.80 20.42
N ALA A 517 -27.74 13.69 21.73
CA ALA A 517 -27.11 12.67 22.57
C ALA A 517 -27.46 11.23 22.17
N LEU A 518 -28.65 11.00 21.58
CA LEU A 518 -29.07 9.68 21.11
C LEU A 518 -28.23 9.12 19.96
N ALA A 519 -27.49 9.96 19.21
CA ALA A 519 -26.57 9.51 18.17
C ALA A 519 -25.27 8.87 18.71
N TYR A 520 -25.05 8.91 20.02
CA TYR A 520 -23.83 8.43 20.68
C TYR A 520 -24.11 7.19 21.53
N THR A 521 -23.11 6.37 21.82
CA THR A 521 -23.28 5.23 22.75
C THR A 521 -23.50 5.73 24.18
N PRO A 522 -24.16 4.95 25.08
CA PRO A 522 -24.35 5.33 26.48
C PRO A 522 -23.05 5.69 27.22
N ASP A 523 -21.94 5.08 26.81
CA ASP A 523 -20.59 5.23 27.36
C ASP A 523 -19.64 6.09 26.49
N THR A 524 -20.19 6.89 25.57
CA THR A 524 -19.40 7.69 24.62
C THR A 524 -18.34 8.56 25.30
N ILE A 525 -17.19 8.72 24.65
CA ILE A 525 -16.11 9.60 25.11
C ILE A 525 -15.89 10.77 24.16
N TRP A 526 -15.91 11.98 24.70
CA TRP A 526 -15.73 13.21 23.93
C TRP A 526 -14.51 13.98 24.41
N ARG A 527 -13.79 14.57 23.45
CA ARG A 527 -12.95 15.74 23.70
C ARG A 527 -13.47 16.89 22.85
N ASN A 528 -13.85 17.99 23.47
CA ASN A 528 -14.27 19.19 22.78
C ASN A 528 -13.36 20.36 23.17
N ARG A 529 -12.41 20.71 22.31
CA ARG A 529 -11.30 21.62 22.63
C ARG A 529 -10.53 21.14 23.88
N THR A 530 -10.66 21.85 25.00
CA THR A 530 -10.02 21.54 26.28
C THR A 530 -10.94 20.79 27.25
N SER A 531 -12.20 20.57 26.90
CA SER A 531 -13.18 19.85 27.73
C SER A 531 -13.24 18.37 27.39
N PHE A 532 -13.40 17.54 28.43
CA PHE A 532 -13.56 16.08 28.32
C PHE A 532 -14.91 15.68 28.90
N VAL A 533 -15.69 14.91 28.15
CA VAL A 533 -17.09 14.58 28.47
C VAL A 533 -17.28 13.07 28.29
N GLN A 534 -17.95 12.42 29.23
CA GLN A 534 -18.15 10.97 29.22
C GLN A 534 -19.61 10.58 29.48
N GLY A 535 -20.17 9.79 28.57
CA GLY A 535 -21.55 9.30 28.60
C GLY A 535 -22.59 10.30 28.11
N ARG A 536 -23.80 9.82 27.82
CA ARG A 536 -24.89 10.64 27.24
C ARG A 536 -25.34 11.78 28.15
N GLU A 537 -25.42 11.53 29.46
CA GLU A 537 -25.86 12.54 30.43
C GLU A 537 -24.95 13.78 30.42
N GLN A 538 -23.63 13.59 30.43
CA GLN A 538 -22.68 14.71 30.35
C GLN A 538 -22.67 15.36 28.97
N VAL A 539 -22.96 14.61 27.90
CA VAL A 539 -23.15 15.17 26.55
C VAL A 539 -24.36 16.10 26.52
N GLU A 540 -25.50 15.68 27.08
CA GLU A 540 -26.71 16.49 27.16
C GLU A 540 -26.47 17.77 27.97
N GLN A 541 -25.79 17.66 29.11
CA GLN A 541 -25.40 18.83 29.91
C GLN A 541 -24.51 19.78 29.10
N PHE A 542 -23.45 19.26 28.47
CA PHE A 542 -22.52 20.06 27.67
C PHE A 542 -23.22 20.80 26.53
N LEU A 543 -24.14 20.13 25.81
CA LEU A 543 -24.88 20.75 24.71
C LEU A 543 -25.90 21.77 25.20
N THR A 544 -26.51 21.54 26.37
CA THR A 544 -27.41 22.51 27.02
C THR A 544 -26.66 23.80 27.36
N GLU A 545 -25.47 23.69 27.96
CA GLU A 545 -24.62 24.84 28.27
C GLU A 545 -24.14 25.54 26.99
N LYS A 546 -23.78 24.77 25.95
CA LYS A 546 -23.35 25.30 24.65
C LYS A 546 -24.43 26.19 24.03
N TRP A 547 -25.66 25.70 23.87
CA TRP A 547 -26.72 26.46 23.20
C TRP A 547 -27.47 27.45 24.10
N ALA A 548 -27.18 27.46 25.41
CA ALA A 548 -27.51 28.58 26.28
C ALA A 548 -26.65 29.83 26.00
N LYS A 549 -25.45 29.64 25.42
CA LYS A 549 -24.53 30.71 25.04
C LYS A 549 -24.52 31.00 23.55
N GLU A 550 -24.51 29.95 22.72
CA GLU A 550 -24.36 30.05 21.27
C GLU A 550 -25.72 30.13 20.59
N HIS A 551 -26.28 31.34 20.50
CA HIS A 551 -27.57 31.57 19.86
C HIS A 551 -27.46 31.63 18.34
N ARG A 552 -28.60 31.45 17.64
CA ARG A 552 -28.68 31.48 16.16
C ARG A 552 -27.64 30.57 15.48
N TYR A 553 -27.37 29.42 16.10
CA TYR A 553 -26.39 28.45 15.68
C TYR A 553 -26.76 27.81 14.34
N VAL A 554 -25.86 27.87 13.35
CA VAL A 554 -25.99 27.16 12.07
C VAL A 554 -24.68 26.50 11.70
N LEU A 555 -24.72 25.20 11.44
CA LEU A 555 -23.57 24.33 11.19
C LEU A 555 -23.62 23.74 9.78
N ARG A 556 -22.46 23.75 9.12
CA ARG A 556 -22.15 22.95 7.94
C ARG A 556 -21.04 21.96 8.26
N LYS A 557 -21.20 20.71 7.82
CA LYS A 557 -20.22 19.64 7.92
C LYS A 557 -19.93 19.09 6.53
N GLU A 558 -18.65 18.83 6.29
CA GLU A 558 -18.13 18.23 5.07
C GLU A 558 -17.30 17.00 5.41
N LEU A 559 -17.50 15.95 4.62
CA LEU A 559 -16.75 14.72 4.79
C LEU A 559 -15.30 14.97 4.40
N PHE A 560 -14.38 14.86 5.35
CA PHE A 560 -12.95 15.05 5.09
C PHE A 560 -12.26 13.73 4.75
N ALA A 561 -12.52 12.67 5.52
CA ALA A 561 -12.04 11.31 5.27
C ALA A 561 -12.91 10.29 5.99
N PHE A 562 -12.85 9.01 5.61
CA PHE A 562 -13.48 7.91 6.36
C PHE A 562 -12.67 6.62 6.20
N GLN A 563 -12.77 5.71 7.16
CA GLN A 563 -12.18 4.38 7.11
C GLN A 563 -12.95 3.44 8.05
N ASP A 564 -13.45 2.32 7.55
CA ASP A 564 -14.19 1.30 8.31
C ASP A 564 -15.27 1.89 9.24
N ASN A 565 -14.96 2.03 10.54
CA ASN A 565 -15.84 2.58 11.56
C ASN A 565 -15.48 4.00 12.01
N ARG A 566 -14.73 4.76 11.21
CA ARG A 566 -14.28 6.11 11.51
C ARG A 566 -14.63 7.08 10.42
N ILE A 567 -14.94 8.31 10.82
CA ILE A 567 -15.22 9.43 9.91
C ILE A 567 -14.49 10.67 10.47
N ALA A 568 -13.71 11.31 9.61
CA ALA A 568 -13.15 12.63 9.86
C ALA A 568 -13.99 13.69 9.11
N VAL A 569 -14.26 14.81 9.78
CA VAL A 569 -15.18 15.82 9.30
C VAL A 569 -14.57 17.20 9.44
N GLN A 570 -14.64 17.99 8.38
CA GLN A 570 -14.43 19.43 8.46
C GLN A 570 -15.76 20.11 8.73
N PHE A 571 -15.76 21.11 9.60
CA PHE A 571 -16.99 21.82 9.92
C PHE A 571 -16.79 23.32 10.10
N PHE A 572 -17.87 24.03 9.83
CA PHE A 572 -17.98 25.47 9.96
C PHE A 572 -19.31 25.77 10.62
N TYR A 573 -19.33 26.55 11.70
CA TYR A 573 -20.60 27.05 12.23
C TYR A 573 -20.55 28.51 12.58
N GLU A 574 -21.68 29.17 12.46
CA GLU A 574 -21.87 30.56 12.85
C GLU A 574 -22.85 30.64 14.02
N TRP A 575 -22.58 31.54 14.97
CA TRP A 575 -23.44 31.76 16.12
C TRP A 575 -23.33 33.22 16.60
N ASN A 576 -24.34 33.67 17.34
CA ASN A 576 -24.42 35.00 17.93
C ASN A 576 -24.48 34.92 19.45
N GLU A 577 -23.85 35.87 20.13
CA GLU A 577 -23.88 35.97 21.59
C GLU A 577 -25.26 36.28 22.18
N ARG A 578 -26.21 36.75 21.37
CA ARG A 578 -27.57 37.11 21.78
C ARG A 578 -28.62 36.45 20.89
N SER A 579 -29.75 36.10 21.50
CA SER A 579 -30.88 35.48 20.81
C SER A 579 -31.56 36.39 19.78
N ASP A 580 -31.53 37.70 19.98
CA ASP A 580 -32.07 38.71 19.05
C ASP A 580 -31.15 39.01 17.85
N GLY A 581 -29.93 38.44 17.83
CA GLY A 581 -28.95 38.66 16.77
C GLY A 581 -28.20 40.00 16.84
N THR A 582 -28.36 40.77 17.92
CA THR A 582 -27.68 42.07 18.11
C THR A 582 -26.28 41.95 18.73
N GLY A 583 -25.88 40.75 19.15
CA GLY A 583 -24.56 40.48 19.73
C GLY A 583 -23.47 40.32 18.68
N GLN A 584 -22.24 40.06 19.13
CA GLN A 584 -21.13 39.72 18.24
C GLN A 584 -21.41 38.38 17.56
N TRP A 585 -21.20 38.33 16.24
CA TRP A 585 -21.19 37.09 15.48
C TRP A 585 -19.83 36.44 15.53
N HIS A 586 -19.83 35.11 15.61
CA HIS A 586 -18.62 34.29 15.58
C HIS A 586 -18.78 33.20 14.53
N ARG A 587 -17.72 32.95 13.77
CA ARG A 587 -17.58 31.76 12.93
C ARG A 587 -16.52 30.84 13.51
N THR A 588 -16.88 29.60 13.70
CA THR A 588 -15.96 28.56 14.17
C THR A 588 -15.51 27.69 13.02
N TYR A 589 -14.19 27.57 12.87
CA TYR A 589 -13.54 26.64 11.94
C TYR A 589 -13.00 25.44 12.71
N GLY A 590 -13.25 24.21 12.24
CA GLY A 590 -12.74 23.05 12.94
C GLY A 590 -12.78 21.71 12.22
N LEU A 591 -12.20 20.72 12.90
CA LEU A 591 -12.13 19.33 12.49
C LEU A 591 -12.67 18.42 13.61
N GLU A 592 -13.36 17.35 13.22
CA GLU A 592 -13.80 16.27 14.11
C GLU A 592 -13.30 14.91 13.64
N ASP A 593 -12.95 14.05 14.61
CA ASP A 593 -12.73 12.60 14.42
C ASP A 593 -13.80 11.84 15.19
N TRP A 594 -14.56 11.02 14.46
CA TRP A 594 -15.62 10.16 14.99
C TRP A 594 -15.23 8.69 14.89
N THR A 595 -15.44 7.93 15.96
CA THR A 595 -15.37 6.46 15.92
C THR A 595 -16.72 5.87 16.34
N PHE A 596 -17.22 4.93 15.55
CA PHE A 596 -18.51 4.30 15.70
C PHE A 596 -18.40 2.88 16.25
N ASP A 597 -19.43 2.44 16.96
CA ASP A 597 -19.63 1.05 17.34
C ASP A 597 -20.33 0.26 16.21
N PRO A 598 -20.45 -1.07 16.31
CA PRO A 598 -21.12 -1.89 15.29
C PRO A 598 -22.61 -1.59 15.11
N SER A 599 -23.26 -0.93 16.07
CA SER A 599 -24.66 -0.51 15.96
C SER A 599 -24.84 0.77 15.15
N GLY A 600 -23.74 1.46 14.84
CA GLY A 600 -23.73 2.73 14.12
C GLY A 600 -23.86 3.96 15.02
N LEU A 601 -23.74 3.79 16.34
CA LEU A 601 -23.67 4.89 17.31
C LEU A 601 -22.23 5.37 17.50
N MET A 602 -22.03 6.67 17.71
CA MET A 602 -20.71 7.24 17.96
C MET A 602 -20.25 6.91 19.39
N ARG A 603 -19.18 6.12 19.52
CA ARG A 603 -18.55 5.81 20.82
C ARG A 603 -17.43 6.78 21.20
N LYS A 604 -16.88 7.51 20.22
CA LYS A 604 -15.83 8.51 20.43
C LYS A 604 -16.02 9.69 19.48
N ARG A 605 -15.89 10.93 20.00
CA ARG A 605 -15.86 12.17 19.22
C ARG A 605 -14.73 13.08 19.72
N MET A 606 -13.80 13.46 18.85
CA MET A 606 -12.78 14.47 19.17
C MET A 606 -12.98 15.67 18.27
N MET A 607 -13.21 16.84 18.86
CA MET A 607 -13.42 18.10 18.15
C MET A 607 -12.33 19.11 18.51
N SER A 608 -11.69 19.67 17.48
CA SER A 608 -10.85 20.87 17.57
C SER A 608 -11.50 21.97 16.74
N GLY A 609 -11.54 23.19 17.26
CA GLY A 609 -11.95 24.36 16.48
C GLY A 609 -11.60 25.66 17.19
N ASN A 610 -11.61 26.76 16.45
CA ASN A 610 -11.31 28.10 16.94
C ASN A 610 -12.38 29.07 16.45
N ASP A 611 -12.72 30.07 17.27
CA ASP A 611 -13.73 31.07 16.95
C ASP A 611 -13.06 32.32 16.36
N LEU A 612 -13.65 32.84 15.30
CA LEU A 612 -13.32 34.10 14.66
C LEU A 612 -14.51 35.04 14.78
N ALA A 613 -14.31 36.22 15.35
CA ALA A 613 -15.34 37.26 15.34
C ALA A 613 -15.55 37.75 13.90
N ILE A 614 -16.81 37.80 13.46
CA ILE A 614 -17.20 38.24 12.11
C ILE A 614 -18.29 39.32 12.19
N SER A 615 -18.40 40.17 11.17
CA SER A 615 -19.54 41.08 11.03
C SER A 615 -20.76 40.37 10.42
N ASP A 616 -21.94 41.00 10.45
CA ASP A 616 -23.14 40.42 9.83
C ASP A 616 -23.02 40.34 8.30
N GLU A 617 -22.25 41.24 7.69
CA GLU A 617 -21.96 41.24 6.25
C GLU A 617 -21.14 40.03 5.82
N GLU A 618 -20.21 39.58 6.66
CA GLU A 618 -19.29 38.48 6.39
C GLU A 618 -19.94 37.10 6.52
N ARG A 619 -21.15 37.01 7.10
CA ARG A 619 -21.85 35.74 7.36
C ARG A 619 -22.15 34.94 6.10
N TRP A 620 -21.98 33.63 6.21
CA TRP A 620 -22.33 32.65 5.19
C TRP A 620 -23.76 32.13 5.35
N PHE A 621 -24.21 31.92 6.59
CA PHE A 621 -25.48 31.28 6.88
C PHE A 621 -26.53 32.32 7.30
N LYS A 622 -26.95 33.15 6.34
CA LYS A 622 -28.05 34.13 6.53
C LYS A 622 -29.41 33.44 6.52
N ASP A 623 -30.41 34.08 7.11
CA ASP A 623 -31.76 33.50 7.20
C ASP A 623 -32.32 33.21 5.80
N GLY A 624 -32.79 31.99 5.58
CA GLY A 624 -33.35 31.55 4.30
C GLY A 624 -32.33 31.10 3.25
N VAL A 625 -31.02 31.15 3.53
CA VAL A 625 -29.99 30.59 2.66
C VAL A 625 -29.93 29.07 2.86
N ASP A 626 -29.92 28.32 1.76
CA ASP A 626 -29.63 26.88 1.81
C ASP A 626 -28.16 26.67 2.20
N ILE A 627 -27.95 26.03 3.34
CA ILE A 627 -26.63 25.77 3.93
C ILE A 627 -25.71 25.04 2.93
N GLU A 628 -26.26 24.15 2.10
CA GLU A 628 -25.48 23.37 1.13
C GLU A 628 -25.10 24.19 -0.12
N SER A 629 -25.82 25.27 -0.41
CA SER A 629 -25.59 26.12 -1.59
C SER A 629 -24.47 27.15 -1.41
N VAL A 630 -24.01 27.38 -0.18
CA VAL A 630 -22.93 28.32 0.14
C VAL A 630 -21.61 27.83 -0.46
N ASP A 631 -20.93 28.67 -1.25
CA ASP A 631 -19.61 28.36 -1.79
C ASP A 631 -18.51 28.68 -0.76
N ILE A 632 -17.81 27.64 -0.29
CA ILE A 632 -16.69 27.74 0.65
C ILE A 632 -15.42 27.29 -0.09
N SER A 633 -14.87 28.19 -0.91
CA SER A 633 -13.60 27.97 -1.62
C SER A 633 -12.37 28.17 -0.74
N GLU A 634 -11.18 27.77 -1.22
CA GLU A 634 -9.89 27.96 -0.53
C GLU A 634 -9.62 29.42 -0.09
N LYS A 635 -10.24 30.41 -0.74
CA LYS A 635 -10.11 31.82 -0.35
C LYS A 635 -10.71 32.13 1.03
N HIS A 636 -11.54 31.23 1.53
CA HIS A 636 -12.27 31.33 2.79
C HIS A 636 -11.62 30.52 3.93
N LEU A 637 -10.55 29.76 3.63
CA LEU A 637 -9.80 28.85 4.51
C LEU A 637 -8.38 29.38 4.72
#